data_AF-A0AAW0BIP0-F1
#
_entry.id   AF-A0AAW0BIP0-F1
#
_cell.length_a   1.000
_cell.length_b   1.000
_cell.length_c   1.000
_cell.angle_alpha   90.00
_cell.angle_beta   90.00
_cell.angle_gamma   90.00
#
_symmetry.space_group_name_H-M   'P 1'
#
loop_
_entity.id
_entity.type
_entity.pdbx_description
1 polymer ?
#
loop_
_entity_poly.entity_id
_entity_poly.type
_entity_poly.pdbx_seq_one_letter_code
_entity_poly.pdbx_strand_id
1 'polypeptide(L)'
;MSLLAASTRSLRTQFLQTARRRYTTAPEAAKKTSNLPFYLIGAGTVGVGAYLWLDSNSKPKQEKSPLDPENFKDFKLKKVKPYNHNTSEFIFELPNNEASLLPVASCLIVKSSDPEALKDEKGKPIIRPYTPISPPDLPGELTLLVKKYDQGNASKYIHSLKEGDTLAIKGPIPKWPWKMNEFDEVALIGGGSGITPLYQIVTHALADKTNRTKFTLLFSNVTEADILLRGELDALKKKYPNNFDVVYVLDKPPQGWTGPTGYIGKELVQKFVASPDLKEKVKVFVCGPPPQVASVAGKKAGMKQGELGGVLKELGYTEDQNSEMTCAQDLPSARYHASSGGNASTSHTNGTTTEQGNGTHKPSHVLDGFGTRAIHVGSEPSAETGAVIPAISLSTTYKQDGVGNHKGFEYSRSGNPNRNALEKTLAAIETGGSDAIAFSSGSSTTATVIQSLGPSAHVISVNDVYGGTFRYITRVASETQGVEATFLDLENITPGSEGEANLLAALRPNTKLIWVETPTNPTLRLIDIARLSQILDERFSSSPSSRPLLLVDNTFASPFYSSPLLLGADIVLHSLTKYVNGHSDVVMGALILPSRHTALIARLRFLQNASGAVPSPYDCWLAQRGAKTLHLRMKQHGLNALRVVKFLEKADGVEEVIYPGFVPTTGTEESKIKYQKRTAVAWRNLSPHARKWIEDNNLLQDGSFPFSGMVSFKLRAPSPNASYDEHAAHTSRFLENLRLFALAESLGGVESLAEVPARMTHASIPPKEREQLGISEGLVRLSVGVEEVDDLVDDLKRGLEVVFN
;
A
#
# COMPACT_ATOMS: atom_id res chain seq x y z
N MET A 1 -5.98 61.44 35.73
CA MET A 1 -6.96 60.55 36.38
C MET A 1 -6.37 59.14 36.36
N SER A 2 -5.39 58.82 37.20
CA SER A 2 -5.46 58.60 38.66
C SER A 2 -6.09 57.26 39.00
N LEU A 3 -5.24 56.34 39.52
CA LEU A 3 -5.43 55.58 40.77
C LEU A 3 -6.61 54.56 40.79
N LEU A 4 -6.48 53.29 41.18
CA LEU A 4 -5.99 52.83 42.49
C LEU A 4 -5.92 51.29 42.52
N ALA A 5 -4.96 50.80 43.29
CA ALA A 5 -4.84 49.43 43.76
C ALA A 5 -5.61 49.20 45.08
N ALA A 6 -5.73 47.92 45.43
CA ALA A 6 -5.80 47.35 46.78
C ALA A 6 -7.13 47.37 47.55
N SER A 7 -7.58 46.16 47.90
CA SER A 7 -7.95 45.85 49.28
C SER A 7 -7.26 44.55 49.71
N THR A 8 -6.26 44.72 50.57
CA THR A 8 -5.55 43.69 51.32
C THR A 8 -6.24 43.36 52.65
N ARG A 9 -5.77 42.25 53.27
CA ARG A 9 -5.70 41.96 54.72
C ARG A 9 -6.99 41.36 55.33
N SER A 10 -6.96 40.40 56.26
CA SER A 10 -5.87 40.00 57.18
C SER A 10 -6.28 38.76 58.01
N LEU A 11 -5.35 37.81 58.21
CA LEU A 11 -4.73 37.34 59.49
C LEU A 11 -5.58 36.37 60.33
N ARG A 12 -5.13 35.11 60.49
CA ARG A 12 -4.10 34.56 61.42
C ARG A 12 -4.60 34.38 62.85
N THR A 13 -4.43 33.17 63.38
CA THR A 13 -3.79 32.75 64.66
C THR A 13 -4.18 31.27 64.89
N GLN A 14 -3.45 30.32 65.49
CA GLN A 14 -2.19 30.18 66.24
C GLN A 14 -1.97 28.63 66.36
N PHE A 15 -0.81 27.97 66.16
CA PHE A 15 0.40 27.87 67.03
C PHE A 15 0.06 27.53 68.50
N LEU A 16 0.50 26.45 69.18
CA LEU A 16 1.86 25.95 69.48
C LEU A 16 1.78 24.73 70.44
N GLN A 17 2.70 23.74 70.28
CA GLN A 17 3.63 23.11 71.29
C GLN A 17 3.11 22.61 72.66
N THR A 18 3.66 21.68 73.45
CA THR A 18 4.91 20.87 73.61
C THR A 18 4.65 19.97 74.86
N ALA A 19 5.18 18.76 75.07
CA ALA A 19 6.43 18.37 75.78
C ALA A 19 6.13 17.04 76.52
N ARG A 20 6.82 15.90 76.30
CA ARG A 20 8.13 15.40 76.78
C ARG A 20 8.17 14.76 78.20
N ARG A 21 8.53 13.45 78.20
CA ARG A 21 9.53 12.70 79.03
C ARG A 21 9.27 12.56 80.56
N ARG A 22 9.70 11.54 81.31
CA ARG A 22 10.39 10.21 81.22
C ARG A 22 10.43 9.69 82.68
N TYR A 23 10.58 8.37 82.93
CA TYR A 23 11.48 7.80 83.97
C TYR A 23 11.75 6.30 83.70
N THR A 24 12.69 5.72 84.43
CA THR A 24 13.78 4.79 84.07
C THR A 24 13.70 3.36 84.66
N THR A 25 14.56 2.48 84.09
CA THR A 25 15.36 1.34 84.68
C THR A 25 14.79 -0.09 84.91
N ALA A 26 15.32 -1.04 84.09
CA ALA A 26 15.65 -2.51 84.12
C ALA A 26 15.36 -3.47 85.32
N PRO A 27 15.51 -4.84 85.22
CA PRO A 27 15.75 -5.80 84.10
C PRO A 27 14.86 -7.11 84.10
N GLU A 28 15.23 -8.07 83.20
CA GLU A 28 15.14 -9.56 83.26
C GLU A 28 14.13 -10.38 82.40
N ALA A 29 14.48 -11.66 82.22
CA ALA A 29 14.42 -12.44 80.98
C ALA A 29 13.59 -13.74 81.08
N ALA A 30 13.11 -14.24 79.94
CA ALA A 30 13.03 -15.70 79.67
C ALA A 30 13.04 -15.99 78.15
N LYS A 31 14.18 -16.53 77.69
CA LYS A 31 14.43 -17.31 76.45
C LYS A 31 14.02 -18.77 76.76
N LYS A 32 13.66 -19.69 75.86
CA LYS A 32 14.38 -20.31 74.71
C LYS A 32 13.58 -21.61 74.40
N THR A 33 13.48 -22.16 73.19
CA THR A 33 14.55 -22.90 72.49
C THR A 33 14.09 -23.31 71.08
N SER A 34 15.08 -23.38 70.19
CA SER A 34 15.06 -23.91 68.84
C SER A 34 14.92 -25.43 68.79
N ASN A 35 14.35 -25.97 67.70
CA ASN A 35 14.79 -27.24 67.13
C ASN A 35 14.70 -27.21 65.59
N LEU A 36 15.50 -26.30 65.01
CA LEU A 36 15.82 -26.21 63.60
C LEU A 36 16.77 -27.31 63.03
N PRO A 37 17.29 -28.35 63.74
CA PRO A 37 18.22 -29.30 63.09
C PRO A 37 17.69 -30.70 62.73
N PHE A 38 16.41 -31.09 62.90
CA PHE A 38 16.00 -32.51 62.67
C PHE A 38 14.97 -32.82 61.57
N TYR A 39 14.43 -31.83 60.85
CA TYR A 39 13.68 -32.10 59.61
C TYR A 39 14.47 -31.82 58.33
N LEU A 40 15.79 -31.61 58.45
CA LEU A 40 16.70 -31.36 57.33
C LEU A 40 17.50 -32.59 56.86
N ILE A 41 17.08 -33.81 57.24
CA ILE A 41 17.74 -35.04 56.76
C ILE A 41 16.81 -35.95 55.94
N GLY A 42 15.48 -35.78 56.02
CA GLY A 42 14.53 -36.63 55.28
C GLY A 42 13.86 -36.01 54.04
N ALA A 43 13.71 -34.68 53.99
CA ALA A 43 12.98 -34.01 52.90
C ALA A 43 13.89 -33.36 51.85
N GLY A 44 15.16 -33.11 52.20
CA GLY A 44 16.13 -32.46 51.31
C GLY A 44 16.58 -33.37 50.16
N THR A 45 16.69 -34.68 50.36
CA THR A 45 17.14 -35.61 49.32
C THR A 45 16.01 -36.02 48.37
N VAL A 46 14.76 -36.12 48.85
CA VAL A 46 13.60 -36.38 47.98
C VAL A 46 13.15 -35.11 47.27
N GLY A 47 13.19 -33.94 47.91
CA GLY A 47 12.81 -32.66 47.30
C GLY A 47 13.84 -32.14 46.29
N VAL A 48 15.13 -32.20 46.61
CA VAL A 48 16.19 -31.83 45.65
C VAL A 48 16.36 -32.95 44.62
N GLY A 49 16.18 -34.21 44.98
CA GLY A 49 16.14 -35.32 44.02
C GLY A 49 14.97 -35.21 43.05
N ALA A 50 13.77 -34.85 43.50
CA ALA A 50 12.60 -34.64 42.64
C ALA A 50 12.70 -33.35 41.83
N TYR A 51 13.25 -32.27 42.40
CA TYR A 51 13.50 -31.02 41.67
C TYR A 51 14.58 -31.23 40.62
N LEU A 52 15.73 -31.84 40.95
CA LEU A 52 16.78 -32.17 39.99
C LEU A 52 16.35 -33.26 39.00
N TRP A 53 15.44 -34.18 39.35
CA TRP A 53 14.87 -35.16 38.42
C TRP A 53 13.79 -34.55 37.51
N LEU A 54 12.98 -33.61 38.00
CA LEU A 54 12.04 -32.83 37.18
C LEU A 54 12.75 -31.81 36.27
N ASP A 55 13.86 -31.23 36.74
CA ASP A 55 14.66 -30.26 36.00
C ASP A 55 15.60 -30.97 35.00
N SER A 56 16.17 -32.14 35.35
CA SER A 56 16.97 -32.97 34.43
C SER A 56 16.16 -33.78 33.41
N ASN A 57 14.86 -34.02 33.65
CA ASN A 57 13.93 -34.54 32.63
C ASN A 57 13.14 -33.44 31.91
N SER A 58 13.30 -32.17 32.30
CA SER A 58 12.83 -31.08 31.46
C SER A 58 13.77 -31.00 30.26
N LYS A 59 13.35 -31.65 29.16
CA LYS A 59 14.00 -31.42 27.85
C LYS A 59 14.09 -29.90 27.69
N PRO A 60 15.26 -29.35 27.29
CA PRO A 60 15.40 -27.92 27.12
C PRO A 60 14.21 -27.45 26.26
N LYS A 61 13.38 -26.58 26.83
CA LYS A 61 12.21 -26.06 26.12
C LYS A 61 12.77 -25.32 24.91
N GLN A 62 12.49 -25.86 23.74
CA GLN A 62 12.87 -25.24 22.49
C GLN A 62 12.33 -23.80 22.48
N GLU A 63 13.23 -22.82 22.44
CA GLU A 63 12.85 -21.40 22.48
C GLU A 63 12.59 -20.83 21.08
N LYS A 64 13.10 -21.50 20.03
CA LYS A 64 13.06 -21.01 18.65
C LYS A 64 12.46 -22.03 17.71
N SER A 65 11.58 -21.58 16.82
CA SER A 65 11.00 -22.40 15.76
C SER A 65 12.05 -22.73 14.69
N PRO A 66 12.05 -23.93 14.09
CA PRO A 66 12.84 -24.22 12.88
C PRO A 66 12.33 -23.47 11.65
N LEU A 67 11.09 -22.98 11.69
CA LEU A 67 10.48 -22.17 10.63
C LEU A 67 11.09 -20.75 10.64
N ASP A 68 11.15 -20.13 9.46
CA ASP A 68 11.66 -18.77 9.28
C ASP A 68 10.56 -17.86 8.70
N PRO A 69 10.18 -16.76 9.38
CA PRO A 69 9.11 -15.88 8.91
C PRO A 69 9.50 -15.02 7.70
N GLU A 70 10.80 -14.78 7.50
CA GLU A 70 11.32 -13.89 6.46
C GLU A 70 11.75 -14.67 5.21
N ASN A 71 12.33 -15.86 5.40
CA ASN A 71 12.94 -16.65 4.33
C ASN A 71 12.25 -18.00 4.10
N PHE A 72 12.26 -18.47 2.86
CA PHE A 72 11.85 -19.84 2.55
C PHE A 72 12.96 -20.82 2.91
N LYS A 73 12.59 -21.91 3.59
CA LYS A 73 13.46 -23.05 3.88
C LYS A 73 12.83 -24.33 3.33
N ASP A 74 13.66 -25.23 2.81
CA ASP A 74 13.19 -26.51 2.31
C ASP A 74 12.99 -27.50 3.46
N PHE A 75 11.82 -28.13 3.49
CA PHE A 75 11.50 -29.21 4.42
C PHE A 75 11.19 -30.47 3.65
N LYS A 76 11.74 -31.58 4.12
CA LYS A 76 11.62 -32.89 3.47
C LYS A 76 10.27 -33.51 3.78
N LEU A 77 9.59 -34.01 2.76
CA LEU A 77 8.35 -34.76 2.88
C LEU A 77 8.66 -36.16 3.39
N LYS A 78 8.30 -36.41 4.64
CA LYS A 78 8.46 -37.71 5.30
C LYS A 78 7.50 -38.75 4.75
N LYS A 79 6.22 -38.36 4.63
CA LYS A 79 5.13 -39.29 4.36
C LYS A 79 3.91 -38.58 3.77
N VAL A 80 3.22 -39.27 2.86
CA VAL A 80 1.88 -38.88 2.38
C VAL A 80 0.86 -39.93 2.83
N LYS A 81 -0.20 -39.51 3.51
CA LYS A 81 -1.31 -40.39 3.89
C LYS A 81 -2.59 -39.98 3.16
N PRO A 82 -3.16 -40.82 2.30
CA PRO A 82 -4.49 -40.57 1.74
C PRO A 82 -5.53 -40.42 2.86
N TYR A 83 -6.38 -39.41 2.78
CA TYR A 83 -7.42 -39.14 3.78
C TYR A 83 -8.81 -39.53 3.25
N ASN A 84 -9.18 -39.01 2.07
CA ASN A 84 -10.40 -39.40 1.36
C ASN A 84 -10.18 -39.33 -0.16
N HIS A 85 -11.26 -39.37 -0.94
CA HIS A 85 -11.21 -39.42 -2.41
C HIS A 85 -10.48 -38.24 -3.08
N ASN A 86 -10.28 -37.11 -2.40
CA ASN A 86 -9.58 -35.94 -2.95
C ASN A 86 -8.69 -35.20 -1.94
N THR A 87 -8.38 -35.77 -0.78
CA THR A 87 -7.60 -35.11 0.27
C THR A 87 -6.55 -36.06 0.83
N SER A 88 -5.37 -35.53 1.16
CA SER A 88 -4.27 -36.27 1.78
C SER A 88 -3.56 -35.43 2.85
N GLU A 89 -2.95 -36.10 3.82
CA GLU A 89 -2.01 -35.51 4.78
C GLU A 89 -0.59 -35.59 4.23
N PHE A 90 0.14 -34.47 4.31
CA PHE A 90 1.53 -34.34 3.94
C PHE A 90 2.34 -34.04 5.20
N ILE A 91 3.19 -34.99 5.60
CA ILE A 91 3.96 -34.93 6.85
C ILE A 91 5.40 -34.55 6.50
N PHE A 92 5.85 -33.39 6.95
CA PHE A 92 7.18 -32.87 6.72
C PHE A 92 8.08 -33.07 7.95
N GLU A 93 9.35 -33.39 7.72
CA GLU A 93 10.38 -33.52 8.75
C GLU A 93 10.84 -32.13 9.22
N LEU A 94 10.81 -31.89 10.54
CA LEU A 94 11.45 -30.74 11.16
C LEU A 94 12.86 -31.13 11.65
N PRO A 95 13.86 -30.25 11.50
CA PRO A 95 15.25 -30.56 11.84
C PRO A 95 15.39 -30.83 13.35
N ASN A 96 16.40 -31.62 13.72
CA ASN A 96 16.80 -31.88 15.11
C ASN A 96 15.66 -32.36 16.04
N ASN A 97 14.60 -32.97 15.50
CA ASN A 97 13.42 -33.36 16.27
C ASN A 97 12.74 -32.16 16.98
N GLU A 98 12.89 -30.96 16.42
CA GLU A 98 12.30 -29.71 16.90
C GLU A 98 10.81 -29.64 16.57
N ALA A 99 10.02 -29.01 17.44
CA ALA A 99 8.62 -28.70 17.22
C ALA A 99 8.46 -27.42 16.40
N SER A 100 7.31 -27.26 15.73
CA SER A 100 7.08 -26.07 14.88
C SER A 100 6.96 -24.77 15.67
N LEU A 101 6.54 -24.83 16.95
CA LEU A 101 6.25 -23.68 17.82
C LEU A 101 5.38 -22.61 17.13
N LEU A 102 4.49 -23.06 16.23
CA LEU A 102 3.65 -22.18 15.45
C LEU A 102 2.67 -21.41 16.38
N PRO A 103 2.67 -20.06 16.38
CA PRO A 103 1.68 -19.29 17.12
C PRO A 103 0.26 -19.61 16.64
N VAL A 104 -0.70 -19.57 17.54
CA VAL A 104 -2.12 -19.83 17.24
C VAL A 104 -2.63 -18.84 16.21
N ALA A 105 -3.53 -19.29 15.32
CA ALA A 105 -4.06 -18.50 14.22
C ALA A 105 -2.98 -18.01 13.25
N SER A 106 -2.00 -18.88 12.95
CA SER A 106 -0.95 -18.62 11.95
C SER A 106 -1.05 -19.58 10.77
N CYS A 107 -0.49 -19.18 9.63
CA CYS A 107 -0.26 -20.09 8.50
C CYS A 107 1.21 -20.12 8.08
N LEU A 108 1.50 -21.04 7.18
CA LEU A 108 2.76 -21.15 6.46
C LEU A 108 2.54 -20.76 5.01
N ILE A 109 3.56 -20.22 4.37
CA ILE A 109 3.62 -19.92 2.94
C ILE A 109 4.53 -20.96 2.30
N VAL A 110 4.02 -21.69 1.32
CA VAL A 110 4.72 -22.77 0.63
C VAL A 110 4.90 -22.47 -0.85
N LYS A 111 5.97 -22.98 -1.46
CA LYS A 111 6.19 -23.01 -2.90
C LYS A 111 6.99 -24.26 -3.28
N SER A 112 7.11 -24.55 -4.57
CA SER A 112 8.03 -25.58 -5.03
C SER A 112 9.47 -25.24 -4.64
N SER A 113 10.22 -26.24 -4.15
CA SER A 113 11.66 -26.11 -3.89
C SER A 113 12.45 -25.95 -5.19
N ASP A 114 12.03 -26.61 -6.27
CA ASP A 114 12.49 -26.32 -7.62
C ASP A 114 11.68 -25.13 -8.19
N PRO A 115 12.30 -23.95 -8.42
CA PRO A 115 11.60 -22.77 -8.93
C PRO A 115 10.95 -22.98 -10.31
N GLU A 116 11.40 -23.97 -11.08
CA GLU A 116 10.90 -24.30 -12.42
C GLU A 116 9.71 -25.26 -12.40
N ALA A 117 9.60 -26.11 -11.37
CA ALA A 117 8.60 -27.19 -11.32
C ALA A 117 7.15 -26.70 -11.09
N LEU A 118 6.96 -25.49 -10.58
CA LEU A 118 5.63 -24.92 -10.38
C LEU A 118 5.62 -23.40 -10.57
N LYS A 119 5.32 -23.00 -11.81
CA LYS A 119 5.25 -21.59 -12.22
C LYS A 119 3.86 -21.19 -12.68
N ASP A 120 3.55 -19.91 -12.50
CA ASP A 120 2.36 -19.30 -13.09
C ASP A 120 2.57 -19.05 -14.59
N GLU A 121 1.53 -18.58 -15.28
CA GLU A 121 1.57 -18.27 -16.72
C GLU A 121 2.60 -17.18 -17.10
N LYS A 122 3.21 -16.52 -16.10
CA LYS A 122 4.25 -15.51 -16.26
C LYS A 122 5.65 -16.03 -15.89
N GLY A 123 5.79 -17.33 -15.65
CA GLY A 123 7.07 -17.95 -15.29
C GLY A 123 7.52 -17.70 -13.85
N LYS A 124 6.65 -17.16 -12.98
CA LYS A 124 6.97 -16.90 -11.57
C LYS A 124 6.60 -18.10 -10.70
N PRO A 125 7.39 -18.46 -9.66
CA PRO A 125 7.03 -19.53 -8.72
C PRO A 125 5.66 -19.29 -8.08
N ILE A 126 4.80 -20.29 -8.15
CA ILE A 126 3.49 -20.30 -7.52
C ILE A 126 3.66 -20.44 -6.00
N ILE A 127 3.01 -19.57 -5.24
CA ILE A 127 3.10 -19.53 -3.77
C ILE A 127 1.72 -19.77 -3.17
N ARG A 128 1.63 -20.67 -2.19
CA ARG A 128 0.37 -20.99 -1.50
C ARG A 128 0.52 -20.96 -0.01
N PRO A 129 -0.49 -20.50 0.71
CA PRO A 129 -0.47 -20.63 2.14
C PRO A 129 -1.28 -21.83 2.63
N TYR A 130 -0.81 -22.48 3.69
CA TYR A 130 -1.43 -23.64 4.34
C TYR A 130 -1.33 -23.51 5.85
N THR A 131 -2.39 -23.92 6.57
CA THR A 131 -2.35 -24.02 8.03
C THR A 131 -2.14 -25.48 8.43
N PRO A 132 -1.09 -25.79 9.19
CA PRO A 132 -0.85 -27.14 9.71
C PRO A 132 -1.96 -27.59 10.65
N ILE A 133 -2.22 -28.90 10.65
CA ILE A 133 -3.14 -29.56 11.60
C ILE A 133 -2.40 -30.26 12.74
N SER A 134 -1.08 -30.41 12.65
CA SER A 134 -0.25 -30.95 13.72
C SER A 134 -0.16 -29.97 14.90
N PRO A 135 -0.14 -30.45 16.16
CA PRO A 135 0.09 -29.61 17.32
C PRO A 135 1.39 -28.79 17.21
N PRO A 136 1.42 -27.52 17.65
CA PRO A 136 2.62 -26.68 17.59
C PRO A 136 3.83 -27.26 18.34
N ASP A 137 3.57 -28.04 19.38
CA ASP A 137 4.54 -28.70 20.26
C ASP A 137 4.90 -30.13 19.83
N LEU A 138 4.34 -30.62 18.71
CA LEU A 138 4.70 -31.94 18.15
C LEU A 138 6.16 -31.91 17.66
N PRO A 139 7.08 -32.69 18.26
CA PRO A 139 8.48 -32.68 17.87
C PRO A 139 8.70 -33.42 16.54
N GLY A 140 9.56 -32.85 15.70
CA GLY A 140 10.11 -33.50 14.51
C GLY A 140 9.19 -33.56 13.30
N GLU A 141 7.91 -33.21 13.43
CA GLU A 141 6.93 -33.34 12.35
C GLU A 141 5.98 -32.15 12.24
N LEU A 142 5.63 -31.84 10.99
CA LEU A 142 4.66 -30.82 10.62
C LEU A 142 3.67 -31.41 9.60
N THR A 143 2.37 -31.41 9.89
CA THR A 143 1.37 -32.04 9.02
C THR A 143 0.46 -31.01 8.33
N LEU A 144 0.40 -31.05 7.00
CA LEU A 144 -0.55 -30.28 6.18
C LEU A 144 -1.65 -31.20 5.65
N LEU A 145 -2.92 -30.85 5.87
CA LEU A 145 -4.07 -31.52 5.26
C LEU A 145 -4.47 -30.78 3.98
N VAL A 146 -4.24 -31.38 2.81
CA VAL A 146 -4.37 -30.70 1.52
C VAL A 146 -5.40 -31.40 0.65
N LYS A 147 -6.48 -30.68 0.34
CA LYS A 147 -7.48 -31.08 -0.66
C LYS A 147 -6.96 -30.78 -2.07
N LYS A 148 -7.01 -31.79 -2.94
CA LYS A 148 -6.73 -31.69 -4.37
C LYS A 148 -7.90 -31.03 -5.07
N TYR A 149 -7.59 -30.04 -5.89
CA TYR A 149 -8.57 -29.34 -6.72
C TYR A 149 -8.18 -29.53 -8.19
N ASP A 150 -9.14 -29.90 -9.04
CA ASP A 150 -8.88 -30.19 -10.46
C ASP A 150 -8.38 -28.99 -11.26
N GLN A 151 -8.54 -27.77 -10.74
CA GLN A 151 -8.00 -26.53 -11.32
C GLN A 151 -6.89 -25.90 -10.46
N GLY A 152 -6.46 -26.58 -9.38
CA GLY A 152 -5.48 -26.05 -8.43
C GLY A 152 -4.06 -26.50 -8.75
N ASN A 153 -3.28 -25.66 -9.44
CA ASN A 153 -1.88 -25.98 -9.82
C ASN A 153 -1.02 -26.38 -8.62
N ALA A 154 -1.09 -25.64 -7.52
CA ALA A 154 -0.32 -25.94 -6.33
C ALA A 154 -0.80 -27.17 -5.54
N SER A 155 -2.12 -27.41 -5.45
CA SER A 155 -2.61 -28.62 -4.77
C SER A 155 -2.34 -29.88 -5.59
N LYS A 156 -2.37 -29.79 -6.93
CA LYS A 156 -1.89 -30.85 -7.82
C LYS A 156 -0.40 -31.13 -7.65
N TYR A 157 0.41 -30.07 -7.61
CA TYR A 157 1.85 -30.20 -7.38
C TYR A 157 2.16 -30.87 -6.05
N ILE A 158 1.55 -30.40 -4.95
CA ILE A 158 1.74 -31.02 -3.63
C ILE A 158 1.31 -32.50 -3.67
N HIS A 159 0.18 -32.83 -4.32
CA HIS A 159 -0.25 -34.22 -4.53
C HIS A 159 0.64 -35.04 -5.48
N SER A 160 1.58 -34.41 -6.20
CA SER A 160 2.56 -35.11 -7.02
C SER A 160 3.87 -35.41 -6.29
N LEU A 161 4.09 -34.79 -5.12
CA LEU A 161 5.27 -35.02 -4.30
C LEU A 161 5.29 -36.46 -3.75
N LYS A 162 6.49 -37.01 -3.67
CA LYS A 162 6.78 -38.34 -3.12
C LYS A 162 7.60 -38.22 -1.84
N GLU A 163 7.58 -39.28 -1.04
CA GLU A 163 8.45 -39.35 0.15
C GLU A 163 9.91 -39.10 -0.25
N GLY A 164 10.56 -38.16 0.44
CA GLY A 164 11.90 -37.71 0.13
C GLY A 164 11.99 -36.38 -0.61
N ASP A 165 10.94 -35.97 -1.32
CA ASP A 165 10.89 -34.66 -2.00
C ASP A 165 10.84 -33.51 -0.99
N THR A 166 11.16 -32.30 -1.42
CA THR A 166 11.13 -31.11 -0.57
C THR A 166 10.03 -30.13 -0.97
N LEU A 167 9.56 -29.37 0.01
CA LEU A 167 8.71 -28.21 -0.18
C LEU A 167 9.33 -27.01 0.53
N ALA A 168 9.42 -25.88 -0.17
CA ALA A 168 9.93 -24.65 0.39
C ALA A 168 8.84 -23.99 1.24
N ILE A 169 9.08 -23.79 2.53
CA ILE A 169 8.12 -23.27 3.52
C ILE A 169 8.71 -22.02 4.19
N LYS A 170 7.90 -20.97 4.30
CA LYS A 170 8.15 -19.73 5.04
C LYS A 170 7.05 -19.51 6.08
N GLY A 171 7.40 -19.15 7.30
CA GLY A 171 6.46 -18.88 8.39
C GLY A 171 7.13 -19.00 9.77
N PRO A 172 6.40 -18.82 10.88
CA PRO A 172 4.97 -18.56 10.97
C PRO A 172 4.57 -17.18 10.42
N ILE A 173 3.41 -17.10 9.76
CA ILE A 173 2.74 -15.84 9.42
C ILE A 173 1.49 -15.69 10.30
N PRO A 174 1.52 -14.85 11.35
CA PRO A 174 0.37 -14.60 12.21
C PRO A 174 -0.77 -13.94 11.43
N LYS A 175 -1.98 -14.48 11.52
CA LYS A 175 -3.18 -13.86 10.92
C LYS A 175 -3.97 -13.04 11.92
N TRP A 176 -4.11 -13.58 13.13
CA TRP A 176 -4.82 -12.96 14.23
C TRP A 176 -4.07 -13.23 15.54
N PRO A 177 -3.77 -12.21 16.36
CA PRO A 177 -3.18 -12.42 17.67
C PRO A 177 -4.23 -12.98 18.63
N TRP A 178 -4.35 -14.31 18.71
CA TRP A 178 -5.31 -14.97 19.61
C TRP A 178 -5.03 -14.62 21.08
N LYS A 179 -6.06 -14.18 21.80
CA LYS A 179 -6.04 -13.96 23.25
C LYS A 179 -7.08 -14.85 23.92
N MET A 180 -6.64 -15.60 24.93
CA MET A 180 -7.53 -16.50 25.66
C MET A 180 -8.62 -15.70 26.38
N ASN A 181 -9.87 -16.17 26.28
CA ASN A 181 -11.04 -15.57 26.93
C ASN A 181 -11.33 -14.10 26.53
N GLU A 182 -10.86 -13.66 25.36
CA GLU A 182 -11.19 -12.32 24.82
C GLU A 182 -12.69 -12.21 24.47
N PHE A 183 -13.30 -13.32 24.06
CA PHE A 183 -14.72 -13.39 23.66
C PHE A 183 -15.47 -14.40 24.51
N ASP A 184 -16.73 -14.10 24.83
CA ASP A 184 -17.63 -15.04 25.51
C ASP A 184 -18.07 -16.14 24.53
N GLU A 185 -18.34 -15.79 23.26
CA GLU A 185 -18.75 -16.73 22.21
C GLU A 185 -17.99 -16.51 20.88
N VAL A 186 -17.58 -17.61 20.26
CA VAL A 186 -16.85 -17.61 18.99
C VAL A 186 -17.52 -18.55 18.00
N ALA A 187 -17.99 -18.04 16.87
CA ALA A 187 -18.43 -18.86 15.76
C ALA A 187 -17.32 -19.09 14.75
N LEU A 188 -17.20 -20.32 14.27
CA LEU A 188 -16.26 -20.75 13.25
C LEU A 188 -17.10 -21.19 12.04
N ILE A 189 -16.95 -20.56 10.88
CA ILE A 189 -17.72 -20.91 9.68
C ILE A 189 -16.74 -21.43 8.62
N GLY A 190 -16.82 -22.73 8.35
CA GLY A 190 -15.87 -23.50 7.56
C GLY A 190 -16.43 -24.02 6.23
N GLY A 191 -15.57 -24.23 5.24
CA GLY A 191 -15.87 -25.07 4.07
C GLY A 191 -14.64 -25.72 3.44
N GLY A 192 -14.76 -26.99 3.08
CA GLY A 192 -13.66 -27.77 2.51
C GLY A 192 -12.37 -27.69 3.34
N SER A 193 -11.22 -27.43 2.70
CA SER A 193 -9.92 -27.27 3.38
C SER A 193 -9.82 -26.01 4.26
N GLY A 194 -10.82 -25.12 4.25
CA GLY A 194 -10.91 -23.97 5.16
C GLY A 194 -11.05 -24.37 6.64
N ILE A 195 -11.28 -25.65 6.94
CA ILE A 195 -11.35 -26.16 8.30
C ILE A 195 -10.03 -26.06 9.07
N THR A 196 -8.87 -26.17 8.42
CA THR A 196 -7.57 -26.31 9.10
C THR A 196 -7.20 -25.13 10.02
N PRO A 197 -7.39 -23.85 9.65
CA PRO A 197 -7.15 -22.74 10.57
C PRO A 197 -8.20 -22.62 11.69
N LEU A 198 -9.44 -23.05 11.45
CA LEU A 198 -10.48 -23.06 12.47
C LEU A 198 -10.21 -24.16 13.51
N TYR A 199 -9.76 -25.31 13.02
CA TYR A 199 -9.33 -26.44 13.84
C TYR A 199 -8.17 -26.05 14.77
N GLN A 200 -7.16 -25.33 14.25
CA GLN A 200 -6.04 -24.84 15.06
C GLN A 200 -6.47 -23.96 16.24
N ILE A 201 -7.42 -23.03 16.03
CA ILE A 201 -7.95 -22.18 17.11
C ILE A 201 -8.65 -23.05 18.16
N VAL A 202 -9.59 -23.89 17.73
CA VAL A 202 -10.45 -24.63 18.66
C VAL A 202 -9.66 -25.67 19.44
N THR A 203 -8.70 -26.37 18.83
CA THR A 203 -7.85 -27.33 19.55
C THR A 203 -6.95 -26.65 20.57
N HIS A 204 -6.43 -25.46 20.25
CA HIS A 204 -5.61 -24.71 21.18
C HIS A 204 -6.45 -24.19 22.36
N ALA A 205 -7.57 -23.53 22.07
CA ALA A 205 -8.42 -22.94 23.10
C ALA A 205 -9.01 -24.01 24.04
N LEU A 206 -9.53 -25.11 23.52
CA LEU A 206 -10.15 -26.16 24.34
C LEU A 206 -9.14 -26.99 25.14
N ALA A 207 -7.88 -27.05 24.71
CA ALA A 207 -6.83 -27.73 25.48
C ALA A 207 -6.45 -26.95 26.76
N ASP A 208 -6.68 -25.63 26.79
CA ASP A 208 -6.40 -24.78 27.94
C ASP A 208 -7.50 -24.93 29.02
N LYS A 209 -7.09 -25.29 30.24
CA LYS A 209 -8.01 -25.48 31.38
C LYS A 209 -8.69 -24.18 31.84
N THR A 210 -8.15 -23.02 31.45
CA THR A 210 -8.68 -21.69 31.79
C THR A 210 -9.68 -21.16 30.76
N ASN A 211 -9.94 -21.90 29.67
CA ASN A 211 -10.88 -21.48 28.64
C ASN A 211 -12.32 -21.41 29.16
N ARG A 212 -12.95 -20.27 28.91
CA ARG A 212 -14.35 -19.94 29.22
C ARG A 212 -15.15 -19.64 27.95
N THR A 213 -14.48 -19.37 26.83
CA THR A 213 -15.10 -19.09 25.54
C THR A 213 -15.87 -20.32 25.04
N LYS A 214 -17.08 -20.09 24.53
CA LYS A 214 -17.88 -21.10 23.82
C LYS A 214 -17.63 -21.02 22.32
N PHE A 215 -17.52 -22.15 21.66
CA PHE A 215 -17.24 -22.25 20.23
C PHE A 215 -18.37 -22.97 19.49
N THR A 216 -18.84 -22.41 18.38
CA THR A 216 -19.77 -23.11 17.46
C THR A 216 -19.18 -23.18 16.06
N LEU A 217 -18.97 -24.38 15.53
CA LEU A 217 -18.48 -24.60 14.18
C LEU A 217 -19.62 -24.95 13.21
N LEU A 218 -19.88 -24.08 12.23
CA LEU A 218 -20.74 -24.38 11.07
C LEU A 218 -19.86 -24.83 9.91
N PHE A 219 -19.91 -26.11 9.55
CA PHE A 219 -19.02 -26.68 8.53
C PHE A 219 -19.79 -27.18 7.30
N SER A 220 -19.63 -26.46 6.19
CA SER A 220 -20.29 -26.78 4.92
C SER A 220 -19.47 -27.76 4.06
N ASN A 221 -20.16 -28.77 3.55
CA ASN A 221 -19.58 -29.87 2.78
C ASN A 221 -20.52 -30.26 1.63
N VAL A 222 -19.97 -30.86 0.57
CA VAL A 222 -20.79 -31.28 -0.57
C VAL A 222 -21.55 -32.56 -0.22
N THR A 223 -20.83 -33.59 0.23
CA THR A 223 -21.40 -34.85 0.74
C THR A 223 -20.87 -35.16 2.14
N GLU A 224 -21.43 -36.18 2.79
CA GLU A 224 -20.93 -36.65 4.09
C GLU A 224 -19.47 -37.15 4.02
N ALA A 225 -19.04 -37.70 2.89
CA ALA A 225 -17.66 -38.16 2.66
C ALA A 225 -16.64 -37.02 2.51
N ASP A 226 -17.11 -35.78 2.32
CA ASP A 226 -16.27 -34.59 2.23
C ASP A 226 -15.93 -33.97 3.58
N ILE A 227 -16.56 -34.42 4.68
CA ILE A 227 -16.36 -33.85 6.02
C ILE A 227 -14.95 -34.19 6.51
N LEU A 228 -14.04 -33.23 6.39
CA LEU A 228 -12.69 -33.32 6.93
C LEU A 228 -12.68 -33.22 8.45
N LEU A 229 -11.82 -34.01 9.10
CA LEU A 229 -11.61 -34.03 10.56
C LEU A 229 -12.87 -34.40 11.37
N ARG A 230 -13.83 -35.13 10.78
CA ARG A 230 -15.10 -35.46 11.46
C ARG A 230 -14.89 -36.17 12.80
N GLY A 231 -14.03 -37.20 12.81
CA GLY A 231 -13.79 -37.98 14.02
C GLY A 231 -13.20 -37.14 15.14
N GLU A 232 -12.27 -36.25 14.81
CA GLU A 232 -11.63 -35.32 15.72
C GLU A 232 -12.62 -34.27 16.24
N LEU A 233 -13.43 -33.68 15.36
CA LEU A 233 -14.43 -32.68 15.72
C LEU A 233 -15.55 -33.27 16.59
N ASP A 234 -16.03 -34.47 16.27
CA ASP A 234 -17.03 -35.18 17.08
C ASP A 234 -16.45 -35.57 18.45
N ALA A 235 -15.18 -35.97 18.51
CA ALA A 235 -14.48 -36.24 19.76
C ALA A 235 -14.32 -34.97 20.62
N LEU A 236 -14.00 -33.82 20.00
CA LEU A 236 -13.94 -32.53 20.70
C LEU A 236 -15.32 -32.14 21.25
N LYS A 237 -16.38 -32.28 20.46
CA LYS A 237 -17.76 -31.99 20.90
C LYS A 237 -18.16 -32.88 22.08
N LYS A 238 -17.83 -34.17 22.02
CA LYS A 238 -18.09 -35.11 23.14
C LYS A 238 -17.27 -34.78 24.38
N LYS A 239 -16.02 -34.35 24.22
CA LYS A 239 -15.09 -34.04 25.32
C LYS A 239 -15.40 -32.70 25.98
N TYR A 240 -15.87 -31.72 25.22
CA TYR A 240 -16.15 -30.35 25.67
C TYR A 240 -17.60 -29.92 25.38
N PRO A 241 -18.62 -30.66 25.85
CA PRO A 241 -20.01 -30.47 25.44
C PRO A 241 -20.62 -29.11 25.85
N ASN A 242 -20.01 -28.43 26.83
CA ASN A 242 -20.46 -27.10 27.29
C ASN A 242 -19.75 -25.93 26.59
N ASN A 243 -18.66 -26.22 25.86
CA ASN A 243 -17.77 -25.21 25.30
C ASN A 243 -17.58 -25.33 23.79
N PHE A 244 -17.96 -26.47 23.17
CA PHE A 244 -17.82 -26.66 21.74
C PHE A 244 -19.01 -27.41 21.15
N ASP A 245 -19.58 -26.83 20.10
CA ASP A 245 -20.54 -27.49 19.24
C ASP A 245 -20.10 -27.44 17.77
N VAL A 246 -20.52 -28.43 16.99
CA VAL A 246 -20.31 -28.50 15.54
C VAL A 246 -21.58 -28.92 14.84
N VAL A 247 -21.87 -28.21 13.75
CA VAL A 247 -23.01 -28.39 12.86
C VAL A 247 -22.50 -28.59 11.44
N TYR A 248 -22.73 -29.79 10.90
CA TYR A 248 -22.39 -30.12 9.52
C TYR A 248 -23.55 -29.73 8.58
N VAL A 249 -23.24 -29.05 7.48
CA VAL A 249 -24.22 -28.63 6.46
C VAL A 249 -23.87 -29.30 5.14
N LEU A 250 -24.82 -30.03 4.53
CA LEU A 250 -24.58 -30.79 3.30
C LEU A 250 -25.38 -30.25 2.11
N ASP A 251 -24.70 -29.99 0.99
CA ASP A 251 -25.35 -29.65 -0.28
C ASP A 251 -26.10 -30.87 -0.86
N LYS A 252 -25.46 -32.05 -0.83
CA LYS A 252 -25.97 -33.33 -1.32
C LYS A 252 -26.03 -34.33 -0.16
N PRO A 253 -27.06 -34.25 0.70
CA PRO A 253 -27.19 -35.14 1.85
C PRO A 253 -27.51 -36.59 1.41
N PRO A 254 -27.01 -37.61 2.14
CA PRO A 254 -27.49 -38.97 1.96
C PRO A 254 -28.93 -39.14 2.47
N GLN A 255 -29.59 -40.21 2.03
CA GLN A 255 -30.93 -40.57 2.50
C GLN A 255 -30.91 -40.79 4.02
N GLY A 256 -31.73 -40.04 4.76
CA GLY A 256 -31.78 -40.09 6.24
C GLY A 256 -30.95 -39.05 6.98
N TRP A 257 -30.29 -38.11 6.27
CA TRP A 257 -29.62 -36.97 6.91
C TRP A 257 -30.61 -36.09 7.68
N THR A 258 -30.32 -35.84 8.96
CA THR A 258 -31.16 -35.02 9.85
C THR A 258 -30.58 -33.62 10.10
N GLY A 259 -29.37 -33.35 9.59
CA GLY A 259 -28.71 -32.05 9.72
C GLY A 259 -29.17 -31.03 8.67
N PRO A 260 -28.72 -29.77 8.77
CA PRO A 260 -29.00 -28.75 7.77
C PRO A 260 -28.53 -29.15 6.36
N THR A 261 -29.27 -28.69 5.35
CA THR A 261 -28.99 -28.96 3.93
C THR A 261 -28.84 -27.66 3.13
N GLY A 262 -28.07 -27.69 2.05
CA GLY A 262 -27.82 -26.53 1.18
C GLY A 262 -26.63 -25.68 1.64
N TYR A 263 -26.71 -24.37 1.43
CA TYR A 263 -25.62 -23.43 1.75
C TYR A 263 -25.83 -22.72 3.09
N ILE A 264 -24.74 -22.22 3.69
CA ILE A 264 -24.81 -21.41 4.91
C ILE A 264 -25.40 -20.03 4.57
N GLY A 265 -26.70 -19.89 4.83
CA GLY A 265 -27.47 -18.66 4.66
C GLY A 265 -27.90 -18.02 5.98
N LYS A 266 -28.70 -16.96 5.87
CA LYS A 266 -29.20 -16.15 7.00
C LYS A 266 -29.83 -16.97 8.12
N GLU A 267 -30.69 -17.92 7.77
CA GLU A 267 -31.42 -18.74 8.74
C GLU A 267 -30.48 -19.61 9.59
N LEU A 268 -29.46 -20.21 8.98
CA LEU A 268 -28.50 -21.05 9.70
C LEU A 268 -27.59 -20.23 10.60
N VAL A 269 -27.16 -19.05 10.15
CA VAL A 269 -26.37 -18.14 10.99
C VAL A 269 -27.20 -17.66 12.18
N GLN A 270 -28.44 -17.21 11.97
CA GLN A 270 -29.34 -16.80 13.07
C GLN A 270 -29.63 -17.92 14.07
N LYS A 271 -29.73 -19.16 13.59
CA LYS A 271 -30.08 -20.31 14.44
C LYS A 271 -28.91 -20.78 15.31
N PHE A 272 -27.68 -20.73 14.79
CA PHE A 272 -26.53 -21.40 15.42
C PHE A 272 -25.42 -20.45 15.87
N VAL A 273 -25.37 -19.21 15.39
CA VAL A 273 -24.36 -18.21 15.77
C VAL A 273 -24.97 -17.24 16.79
N ALA A 274 -24.17 -16.88 17.81
CA ALA A 274 -24.60 -15.97 18.87
C ALA A 274 -24.95 -14.58 18.32
N SER A 275 -26.01 -13.97 18.85
CA SER A 275 -26.57 -12.70 18.35
C SER A 275 -25.50 -11.59 18.28
N PRO A 276 -25.50 -10.75 17.23
CA PRO A 276 -24.64 -9.57 17.17
C PRO A 276 -24.89 -8.57 18.30
N ASP A 277 -26.04 -8.66 19.01
CA ASP A 277 -26.35 -7.84 20.19
C ASP A 277 -25.35 -8.00 21.34
N LEU A 278 -24.58 -9.10 21.34
CA LEU A 278 -23.49 -9.33 22.29
C LEU A 278 -22.25 -8.44 22.02
N LYS A 279 -22.25 -7.67 20.93
CA LYS A 279 -21.20 -6.69 20.58
C LYS A 279 -19.80 -7.31 20.65
N GLU A 280 -18.88 -6.67 21.34
CA GLU A 280 -17.48 -7.07 21.50
C GLU A 280 -17.26 -8.43 22.19
N LYS A 281 -18.31 -9.06 22.71
CA LYS A 281 -18.23 -10.39 23.35
C LYS A 281 -18.38 -11.55 22.38
N VAL A 282 -18.78 -11.29 21.12
CA VAL A 282 -18.91 -12.32 20.09
C VAL A 282 -17.92 -12.09 18.94
N LYS A 283 -17.31 -13.17 18.46
CA LYS A 283 -16.42 -13.15 17.28
C LYS A 283 -16.80 -14.24 16.30
N VAL A 284 -16.82 -13.93 15.01
CA VAL A 284 -17.10 -14.87 13.92
C VAL A 284 -15.84 -15.00 13.06
N PHE A 285 -15.29 -16.21 12.97
CA PHE A 285 -14.19 -16.54 12.09
C PHE A 285 -14.67 -17.30 10.86
N VAL A 286 -14.43 -16.77 9.66
CA VAL A 286 -14.89 -17.39 8.41
C VAL A 286 -13.71 -17.90 7.59
N CYS A 287 -13.80 -19.13 7.09
CA CYS A 287 -12.77 -19.75 6.27
C CYS A 287 -13.35 -20.81 5.31
N GLY A 288 -13.04 -20.72 4.02
CA GLY A 288 -13.53 -21.67 3.03
C GLY A 288 -13.29 -21.23 1.60
N PRO A 289 -13.95 -21.87 0.62
CA PRO A 289 -13.92 -21.45 -0.77
C PRO A 289 -14.33 -19.97 -0.91
N PRO A 290 -13.71 -19.20 -1.83
CA PRO A 290 -14.02 -17.78 -2.00
C PRO A 290 -15.51 -17.44 -2.17
N PRO A 291 -16.33 -18.25 -2.87
CA PRO A 291 -17.78 -18.00 -2.96
C PRO A 291 -18.48 -18.05 -1.61
N GLN A 292 -18.14 -19.01 -0.74
CA GLN A 292 -18.73 -19.12 0.60
C GLN A 292 -18.29 -17.98 1.51
N VAL A 293 -17.00 -17.63 1.51
CA VAL A 293 -16.53 -16.49 2.30
C VAL A 293 -17.22 -15.21 1.85
N ALA A 294 -17.35 -15.01 0.53
CA ALA A 294 -18.05 -13.87 -0.04
C ALA A 294 -19.54 -13.83 0.35
N SER A 295 -20.24 -14.96 0.36
CA SER A 295 -21.66 -15.03 0.71
C SER A 295 -21.91 -14.83 2.20
N VAL A 296 -21.02 -15.29 3.07
CA VAL A 296 -21.19 -15.21 4.53
C VAL A 296 -20.68 -13.90 5.10
N ALA A 297 -19.48 -13.47 4.70
CA ALA A 297 -18.74 -12.38 5.35
C ALA A 297 -18.33 -11.24 4.40
N GLY A 298 -18.64 -11.33 3.11
CA GLY A 298 -18.22 -10.35 2.10
C GLY A 298 -16.90 -10.72 1.40
N LYS A 299 -16.60 -10.03 0.29
CA LYS A 299 -15.47 -10.34 -0.59
C LYS A 299 -14.13 -10.01 0.09
N LYS A 300 -13.14 -10.89 -0.08
CA LYS A 300 -11.77 -10.71 0.44
C LYS A 300 -11.05 -9.50 -0.18
N ALA A 301 -10.13 -8.93 0.58
CA ALA A 301 -9.22 -7.85 0.21
C ALA A 301 -7.77 -8.38 0.19
N GLY A 302 -7.38 -9.11 -0.88
CA GLY A 302 -6.10 -9.80 -0.89
C GLY A 302 -6.01 -10.90 0.19
N MET A 303 -5.11 -10.75 1.17
CA MET A 303 -4.88 -11.72 2.25
C MET A 303 -5.71 -11.45 3.52
N LYS A 304 -6.58 -10.45 3.52
CA LYS A 304 -7.44 -10.07 4.66
C LYS A 304 -8.92 -10.12 4.26
N GLN A 305 -9.79 -10.26 5.26
CA GLN A 305 -11.22 -10.01 5.09
C GLN A 305 -11.41 -8.59 4.55
N GLY A 306 -12.23 -8.43 3.52
CA GLY A 306 -12.63 -7.11 3.04
C GLY A 306 -13.73 -6.50 3.90
N GLU A 307 -14.39 -5.46 3.38
CA GLU A 307 -15.57 -4.88 4.04
C GLU A 307 -16.56 -6.00 4.38
N LEU A 308 -17.06 -5.99 5.62
CA LEU A 308 -18.05 -6.97 6.04
C LEU A 308 -19.24 -6.90 5.08
N GLY A 309 -19.66 -8.04 4.58
CA GLY A 309 -20.76 -8.18 3.64
C GLY A 309 -21.49 -9.50 3.84
N GLY A 310 -22.41 -9.80 2.92
CA GLY A 310 -23.16 -11.05 2.95
C GLY A 310 -24.01 -11.21 4.20
N VAL A 311 -24.23 -12.47 4.58
CA VAL A 311 -25.16 -12.86 5.66
C VAL A 311 -24.86 -12.17 6.98
N LEU A 312 -23.58 -12.01 7.37
CA LEU A 312 -23.22 -11.39 8.64
C LEU A 312 -23.60 -9.90 8.67
N LYS A 313 -23.39 -9.16 7.58
CA LYS A 313 -23.82 -7.75 7.51
C LYS A 313 -25.34 -7.61 7.53
N GLU A 314 -26.06 -8.47 6.82
CA GLU A 314 -27.52 -8.49 6.81
C GLU A 314 -28.14 -8.78 8.18
N LEU A 315 -27.38 -9.45 9.05
CA LEU A 315 -27.78 -9.78 10.41
C LEU A 315 -27.38 -8.74 11.45
N GLY A 316 -26.60 -7.73 11.06
CA GLY A 316 -26.19 -6.64 11.95
C GLY A 316 -24.89 -6.90 12.72
N TYR A 317 -24.09 -7.90 12.32
CA TYR A 317 -22.71 -8.01 12.82
C TYR A 317 -21.88 -6.83 12.34
N THR A 318 -20.90 -6.42 13.15
CA THR A 318 -19.93 -5.37 12.80
C THR A 318 -18.60 -5.95 12.33
N GLU A 319 -17.76 -5.11 11.71
CA GLU A 319 -16.42 -5.52 11.27
C GLU A 319 -15.56 -6.04 12.43
N ASP A 320 -15.70 -5.44 13.62
CA ASP A 320 -14.98 -5.87 14.83
C ASP A 320 -15.43 -7.26 15.32
N GLN A 321 -16.66 -7.66 15.03
CA GLN A 321 -17.21 -8.97 15.37
C GLN A 321 -16.89 -10.05 14.32
N ASN A 322 -16.30 -9.70 13.18
CA ASN A 322 -15.94 -10.67 12.14
C ASN A 322 -14.41 -10.71 11.91
N SER A 323 -13.89 -11.86 11.52
CA SER A 323 -12.50 -12.01 11.06
C SER A 323 -12.38 -13.19 10.11
N GLU A 324 -11.50 -13.08 9.13
CA GLU A 324 -11.24 -14.20 8.21
C GLU A 324 -10.05 -15.02 8.69
N MET A 325 -10.16 -16.35 8.58
CA MET A 325 -9.10 -17.28 8.95
C MET A 325 -8.43 -17.96 7.75
N THR A 326 -8.79 -17.63 6.51
CA THR A 326 -8.15 -18.22 5.33
C THR A 326 -6.73 -17.71 5.15
N CYS A 327 -5.90 -18.51 4.48
CA CYS A 327 -4.69 -18.03 3.85
C CYS A 327 -4.97 -18.30 2.37
N ALA A 328 -5.02 -17.26 1.52
CA ALA A 328 -5.49 -17.43 0.15
C ALA A 328 -4.42 -17.99 -0.78
N GLN A 329 -4.85 -18.99 -1.54
CA GLN A 329 -4.16 -19.64 -2.63
C GLN A 329 -3.95 -18.68 -3.83
N ASP A 330 -2.75 -18.53 -4.47
CA ASP A 330 -2.58 -17.63 -5.64
C ASP A 330 -2.06 -16.22 -5.38
N LEU A 331 -0.77 -15.94 -5.54
CA LEU A 331 -0.36 -14.66 -6.13
C LEU A 331 -0.09 -14.94 -7.62
N PRO A 332 -0.66 -14.14 -8.53
CA PRO A 332 0.04 -12.91 -8.82
C PRO A 332 -0.83 -11.67 -8.65
N SER A 333 -0.19 -10.68 -8.02
CA SER A 333 -0.37 -9.26 -8.23
C SER A 333 -1.70 -8.66 -7.72
N ALA A 334 -1.55 -7.90 -6.62
CA ALA A 334 -2.31 -6.79 -6.07
C ALA A 334 -3.79 -6.56 -6.44
N ARG A 335 -4.61 -6.35 -5.40
CA ARG A 335 -5.87 -5.56 -5.34
C ARG A 335 -6.22 -5.52 -3.84
N TYR A 336 -5.98 -4.44 -3.07
CA TYR A 336 -6.61 -3.12 -3.10
C TYR A 336 -8.13 -3.20 -3.30
N HIS A 337 -8.86 -3.15 -2.18
CA HIS A 337 -10.27 -2.77 -2.17
C HIS A 337 -10.34 -1.25 -2.34
N ALA A 338 -10.84 -0.85 -3.50
CA ALA A 338 -11.51 0.42 -3.68
C ALA A 338 -12.85 0.35 -2.93
N SER A 339 -13.13 1.39 -2.16
CA SER A 339 -14.46 1.67 -1.64
C SER A 339 -15.45 1.88 -2.80
N SER A 340 -16.62 1.26 -2.69
CA SER A 340 -17.90 1.76 -3.22
C SER A 340 -18.98 0.77 -2.78
N GLY A 341 -20.02 1.17 -2.06
CA GLY A 341 -20.91 2.25 -2.48
C GLY A 341 -21.64 1.82 -3.75
N GLY A 342 -22.84 1.25 -3.59
CA GLY A 342 -23.83 1.12 -4.68
C GLY A 342 -23.52 0.09 -5.76
N ASN A 343 -24.42 -0.89 -5.88
CA ASN A 343 -24.50 -1.84 -6.99
C ASN A 343 -24.38 -1.17 -8.37
N ALA A 344 -23.42 -1.64 -9.17
CA ALA A 344 -23.56 -1.76 -10.62
C ALA A 344 -22.69 -2.94 -11.06
N SER A 345 -23.33 -3.97 -11.61
CA SER A 345 -22.68 -5.13 -12.20
C SER A 345 -21.81 -4.69 -13.38
N THR A 346 -20.52 -5.06 -13.40
CA THR A 346 -19.73 -5.05 -14.62
C THR A 346 -20.12 -6.25 -15.49
N SER A 347 -21.16 -6.08 -16.29
CA SER A 347 -21.41 -6.93 -17.46
C SER A 347 -20.41 -6.55 -18.57
N HIS A 348 -19.77 -7.55 -19.17
CA HIS A 348 -19.00 -7.35 -20.39
C HIS A 348 -19.94 -7.14 -21.59
N THR A 349 -19.46 -6.41 -22.58
CA THR A 349 -20.22 -5.67 -23.61
C THR A 349 -20.71 -6.47 -24.82
N ASN A 350 -20.78 -7.81 -24.77
CA ASN A 350 -21.28 -8.59 -25.90
C ASN A 350 -22.46 -9.49 -25.49
N GLY A 351 -23.67 -8.95 -25.62
CA GLY A 351 -24.89 -9.72 -25.90
C GLY A 351 -25.57 -10.40 -24.70
N THR A 352 -26.88 -10.18 -24.62
CA THR A 352 -27.84 -11.03 -23.91
C THR A 352 -27.81 -12.45 -24.49
N THR A 353 -27.48 -13.45 -23.68
CA THR A 353 -27.89 -14.83 -23.96
C THR A 353 -29.21 -15.11 -23.26
N THR A 354 -30.27 -15.13 -24.06
CA THR A 354 -31.45 -15.94 -23.80
C THR A 354 -31.05 -17.42 -23.64
N GLU A 355 -31.90 -18.15 -22.93
CA GLU A 355 -31.78 -19.56 -22.56
C GLU A 355 -31.13 -20.48 -23.61
N GLN A 356 -30.34 -21.43 -23.09
CA GLN A 356 -29.70 -22.59 -23.75
C GLN A 356 -28.48 -22.31 -24.67
N GLY A 357 -27.31 -22.83 -24.25
CA GLY A 357 -26.15 -23.02 -25.13
C GLY A 357 -24.80 -22.79 -24.45
N ASN A 358 -23.93 -23.80 -24.51
CA ASN A 358 -22.54 -23.84 -24.04
C ASN A 358 -21.79 -22.49 -24.11
N GLY A 359 -21.61 -21.82 -22.96
CA GLY A 359 -20.77 -20.64 -22.82
C GLY A 359 -19.38 -21.02 -22.30
N THR A 360 -18.36 -20.87 -23.13
CA THR A 360 -16.94 -21.05 -22.77
C THR A 360 -16.54 -20.08 -21.65
N HIS A 361 -16.28 -20.60 -20.44
CA HIS A 361 -15.75 -19.80 -19.33
C HIS A 361 -14.29 -19.41 -19.58
N LYS A 362 -14.04 -18.13 -19.88
CA LYS A 362 -12.70 -17.53 -19.91
C LYS A 362 -12.23 -17.13 -18.49
N PRO A 363 -10.92 -17.22 -18.19
CA PRO A 363 -10.35 -17.17 -16.83
C PRO A 363 -10.14 -15.74 -16.32
N SER A 364 -9.92 -15.59 -15.00
CA SER A 364 -9.65 -14.32 -14.31
C SER A 364 -8.86 -14.61 -13.01
N HIS A 365 -7.75 -13.96 -12.62
CA HIS A 365 -7.05 -12.78 -13.17
C HIS A 365 -5.56 -12.73 -12.74
N VAL A 366 -4.71 -12.53 -13.74
CA VAL A 366 -3.51 -11.67 -13.72
C VAL A 366 -3.94 -10.22 -13.35
N LEU A 367 -3.17 -9.42 -12.58
CA LEU A 367 -3.40 -7.96 -12.59
C LEU A 367 -3.31 -7.52 -14.03
N ASP A 368 -4.41 -6.97 -14.52
CA ASP A 368 -4.49 -6.41 -15.85
C ASP A 368 -3.38 -5.35 -16.01
N GLY A 369 -2.83 -5.23 -17.22
CA GLY A 369 -1.74 -4.31 -17.50
C GLY A 369 -2.14 -2.85 -17.21
N PHE A 370 -1.15 -1.95 -17.09
CA PHE A 370 -1.39 -0.54 -16.82
C PHE A 370 -2.42 0.09 -17.78
N GLY A 371 -2.27 -0.14 -19.09
CA GLY A 371 -3.21 0.35 -20.11
C GLY A 371 -4.62 -0.22 -19.94
N THR A 372 -4.74 -1.51 -19.62
CA THR A 372 -6.04 -2.15 -19.35
C THR A 372 -6.73 -1.52 -18.14
N ARG A 373 -5.99 -1.27 -17.05
CA ARG A 373 -6.56 -0.59 -15.86
C ARG A 373 -6.97 0.84 -16.16
N ALA A 374 -6.14 1.58 -16.90
CA ALA A 374 -6.45 2.95 -17.31
C ALA A 374 -7.73 3.05 -18.17
N ILE A 375 -8.01 2.03 -18.98
CA ILE A 375 -9.20 1.97 -19.83
C ILE A 375 -10.44 1.54 -19.05
N HIS A 376 -10.33 0.52 -18.18
CA HIS A 376 -11.52 -0.16 -17.64
C HIS A 376 -11.89 0.21 -16.20
N VAL A 377 -10.92 0.50 -15.32
CA VAL A 377 -11.23 0.78 -13.91
C VAL A 377 -11.92 2.14 -13.80
N GLY A 378 -13.06 2.21 -13.12
CA GLY A 378 -13.85 3.43 -13.00
C GLY A 378 -14.62 3.79 -14.28
N SER A 379 -14.66 2.91 -15.29
CA SER A 379 -15.44 3.07 -16.52
C SER A 379 -16.41 1.90 -16.72
N GLU A 380 -16.97 1.42 -15.62
CA GLU A 380 -17.99 0.39 -15.64
C GLU A 380 -19.23 0.89 -16.43
N PRO A 381 -19.87 0.06 -17.28
CA PRO A 381 -21.04 0.49 -18.03
C PRO A 381 -22.16 1.01 -17.11
N SER A 382 -22.85 2.06 -17.56
CA SER A 382 -23.99 2.62 -16.83
C SER A 382 -25.04 1.52 -16.59
N ALA A 383 -25.42 1.28 -15.33
CA ALA A 383 -26.45 0.31 -15.00
C ALA A 383 -27.84 0.70 -15.53
N GLU A 384 -28.09 1.98 -15.77
CA GLU A 384 -29.38 2.49 -16.25
C GLU A 384 -29.52 2.38 -17.77
N THR A 385 -28.45 2.67 -18.52
CA THR A 385 -28.52 2.83 -19.98
C THR A 385 -27.66 1.82 -20.75
N GLY A 386 -26.77 1.11 -20.07
CA GLY A 386 -25.73 0.29 -20.69
C GLY A 386 -24.61 1.09 -21.36
N ALA A 387 -24.58 2.42 -21.22
CA ALA A 387 -23.53 3.26 -21.81
C ALA A 387 -22.14 2.83 -21.32
N VAL A 388 -21.29 2.39 -22.25
CA VAL A 388 -19.92 1.89 -21.98
C VAL A 388 -19.02 2.98 -21.43
N ILE A 389 -19.25 4.23 -21.84
CA ILE A 389 -18.70 5.41 -21.19
C ILE A 389 -19.87 6.07 -20.43
N PRO A 390 -19.85 6.06 -19.09
CA PRO A 390 -20.89 6.68 -18.30
C PRO A 390 -21.09 8.16 -18.64
N ALA A 391 -22.33 8.62 -18.58
CA ALA A 391 -22.70 10.01 -18.84
C ALA A 391 -22.02 10.97 -17.84
N ILE A 392 -21.94 12.25 -18.24
CA ILE A 392 -21.46 13.33 -17.37
C ILE A 392 -22.61 13.76 -16.46
N SER A 393 -22.49 13.46 -15.16
CA SER A 393 -23.42 13.88 -14.12
C SER A 393 -23.09 15.30 -13.65
N LEU A 394 -23.72 16.28 -14.29
CA LEU A 394 -23.63 17.70 -13.93
C LEU A 394 -24.55 18.11 -12.77
N SER A 395 -25.39 17.19 -12.28
CA SER A 395 -26.32 17.49 -11.19
C SER A 395 -25.57 17.96 -9.95
N THR A 396 -26.10 18.95 -9.26
CA THR A 396 -25.53 19.44 -7.99
C THR A 396 -25.98 18.59 -6.79
N THR A 397 -27.19 18.05 -6.85
CA THR A 397 -27.81 17.23 -5.79
C THR A 397 -28.52 16.01 -6.37
N TYR A 398 -28.84 15.05 -5.53
CA TYR A 398 -29.41 13.77 -5.93
C TYR A 398 -30.68 13.49 -5.12
N LYS A 399 -31.72 13.00 -5.80
CA LYS A 399 -32.97 12.61 -5.14
C LYS A 399 -32.68 11.51 -4.11
N GLN A 400 -33.19 11.69 -2.89
CA GLN A 400 -33.18 10.69 -1.84
C GLN A 400 -34.55 9.99 -1.77
N ASP A 401 -34.57 8.70 -1.45
CA ASP A 401 -35.80 7.92 -1.28
C ASP A 401 -36.40 8.09 0.13
N GLY A 402 -35.66 8.75 1.04
CA GLY A 402 -36.07 9.16 2.38
C GLY A 402 -34.98 10.04 3.00
N VAL A 403 -35.22 10.63 4.17
CA VAL A 403 -34.22 11.47 4.85
C VAL A 403 -32.97 10.65 5.17
N GLY A 404 -31.84 11.02 4.56
CA GLY A 404 -30.56 10.30 4.70
C GLY A 404 -30.50 8.96 3.95
N ASN A 405 -31.52 8.63 3.15
CA ASN A 405 -31.59 7.40 2.35
C ASN A 405 -31.34 7.72 0.87
N HIS A 406 -30.07 7.73 0.49
CA HIS A 406 -29.61 8.09 -0.85
C HIS A 406 -28.91 6.92 -1.56
N LYS A 407 -28.87 6.95 -2.89
CA LYS A 407 -28.26 5.87 -3.72
C LYS A 407 -26.73 6.00 -3.84
N GLY A 408 -26.06 6.46 -2.79
CA GLY A 408 -24.62 6.69 -2.74
C GLY A 408 -24.15 8.13 -2.98
N PHE A 409 -25.02 9.03 -3.46
CA PHE A 409 -24.70 10.45 -3.63
C PHE A 409 -25.78 11.34 -3.02
N GLU A 410 -25.38 12.43 -2.37
CA GLU A 410 -26.28 13.44 -1.77
C GLU A 410 -26.07 14.81 -2.41
N TYR A 411 -24.81 15.23 -2.49
CA TYR A 411 -24.39 16.54 -2.98
C TYR A 411 -23.03 16.44 -3.70
N SER A 412 -22.92 17.04 -4.89
CA SER A 412 -21.78 16.83 -5.80
C SER A 412 -20.43 17.30 -5.26
N ARG A 413 -20.42 18.29 -4.37
CA ARG A 413 -19.18 18.66 -3.65
C ARG A 413 -18.66 17.49 -2.82
N SER A 414 -19.54 16.79 -2.11
CA SER A 414 -19.19 15.66 -1.23
C SER A 414 -18.88 14.38 -2.01
N GLY A 415 -19.57 14.12 -3.12
CA GLY A 415 -19.30 12.99 -4.01
C GLY A 415 -20.03 13.15 -5.34
N ASN A 416 -19.38 12.75 -6.44
CA ASN A 416 -19.96 12.83 -7.79
C ASN A 416 -19.54 11.59 -8.61
N PRO A 417 -20.43 10.99 -9.43
CA PRO A 417 -20.10 9.80 -10.22
C PRO A 417 -18.83 9.93 -11.07
N ASN A 418 -18.66 11.01 -11.83
CA ASN A 418 -17.51 11.21 -12.71
C ASN A 418 -16.22 11.45 -11.92
N ARG A 419 -16.30 12.20 -10.80
CA ARG A 419 -15.14 12.38 -9.91
C ARG A 419 -14.71 11.05 -9.27
N ASN A 420 -15.66 10.28 -8.74
CA ASN A 420 -15.38 8.99 -8.11
C ASN A 420 -14.80 7.99 -9.13
N ALA A 421 -15.31 8.00 -10.37
CA ALA A 421 -14.78 7.22 -11.49
C ALA A 421 -13.31 7.57 -11.82
N LEU A 422 -13.00 8.87 -11.92
CA LEU A 422 -11.62 9.33 -12.09
C LEU A 422 -10.74 8.94 -10.91
N GLU A 423 -11.17 9.18 -9.67
CA GLU A 423 -10.43 8.82 -8.46
C GLU A 423 -10.09 7.32 -8.43
N LYS A 424 -11.05 6.44 -8.75
CA LYS A 424 -10.82 5.00 -8.90
C LYS A 424 -9.79 4.67 -9.98
N THR A 425 -9.85 5.35 -11.13
CA THR A 425 -8.89 5.18 -12.23
C THR A 425 -7.47 5.55 -11.76
N LEU A 426 -7.32 6.71 -11.13
CA LEU A 426 -6.03 7.23 -10.63
C LEU A 426 -5.40 6.30 -9.60
N ALA A 427 -6.19 5.85 -8.62
CA ALA A 427 -5.72 4.92 -7.59
C ALA A 427 -5.24 3.58 -8.20
N ALA A 428 -5.85 3.12 -9.31
CA ALA A 428 -5.49 1.86 -9.94
C ALA A 428 -4.27 1.94 -10.88
N ILE A 429 -4.03 3.09 -11.52
CA ILE A 429 -2.88 3.27 -12.41
C ILE A 429 -1.60 3.60 -11.64
N GLU A 430 -1.71 4.30 -10.51
CA GLU A 430 -0.61 4.52 -9.56
C GLU A 430 -0.37 3.23 -8.76
N THR A 431 0.66 2.48 -9.13
CA THR A 431 0.89 1.16 -8.51
C THR A 431 1.21 1.33 -7.04
N GLY A 432 0.43 0.68 -6.17
CA GLY A 432 0.52 0.88 -4.73
C GLY A 432 -0.53 1.84 -4.15
N GLY A 433 -1.40 2.42 -4.97
CA GLY A 433 -2.53 3.25 -4.53
C GLY A 433 -3.78 2.45 -4.12
N SER A 434 -4.46 2.90 -3.06
CA SER A 434 -5.84 2.48 -2.72
C SER A 434 -6.88 3.50 -3.10
N ASP A 435 -6.53 4.77 -2.89
CA ASP A 435 -7.49 5.85 -2.78
C ASP A 435 -6.87 7.06 -3.48
N ALA A 436 -7.71 7.79 -4.19
CA ALA A 436 -7.32 9.04 -4.80
C ALA A 436 -8.36 10.12 -4.48
N ILE A 437 -7.89 11.36 -4.38
CA ILE A 437 -8.71 12.51 -4.06
C ILE A 437 -8.43 13.58 -5.11
N ALA A 438 -9.43 13.93 -5.91
CA ALA A 438 -9.29 14.87 -7.02
C ALA A 438 -9.64 16.31 -6.61
N PHE A 439 -8.93 17.29 -7.14
CA PHE A 439 -9.06 18.71 -6.80
C PHE A 439 -9.12 19.59 -8.07
N SER A 440 -9.61 20.81 -7.90
CA SER A 440 -9.75 21.80 -8.98
C SER A 440 -8.45 22.21 -9.68
N SER A 441 -7.28 21.98 -9.08
CA SER A 441 -5.97 22.27 -9.67
C SER A 441 -4.85 21.59 -8.87
N GLY A 442 -3.63 21.55 -9.43
CA GLY A 442 -2.42 21.22 -8.66
C GLY A 442 -2.24 22.14 -7.44
N SER A 443 -2.49 23.45 -7.61
CA SER A 443 -2.36 24.43 -6.51
C SER A 443 -3.37 24.22 -5.39
N SER A 444 -4.63 23.89 -5.68
CA SER A 444 -5.60 23.53 -4.63
C SER A 444 -5.22 22.23 -3.93
N THR A 445 -4.61 21.30 -4.67
CA THR A 445 -4.10 20.05 -4.09
C THR A 445 -2.99 20.34 -3.08
N THR A 446 -2.00 21.16 -3.45
CA THR A 446 -0.94 21.64 -2.55
C THR A 446 -1.54 22.34 -1.32
N ALA A 447 -2.51 23.22 -1.53
CA ALA A 447 -3.16 23.94 -0.43
C ALA A 447 -3.82 22.99 0.57
N THR A 448 -4.58 21.99 0.10
CA THR A 448 -5.22 21.01 0.97
C THR A 448 -4.23 20.15 1.74
N VAL A 449 -3.11 19.73 1.12
CA VAL A 449 -2.06 18.98 1.83
C VAL A 449 -1.48 19.82 2.96
N ILE A 450 -1.08 21.05 2.69
CA ILE A 450 -0.47 21.92 3.71
C ILE A 450 -1.47 22.24 4.83
N GLN A 451 -2.73 22.53 4.50
CA GLN A 451 -3.80 22.70 5.49
C GLN A 451 -3.98 21.49 6.40
N SER A 452 -3.73 20.27 5.89
CA SER A 452 -3.88 19.04 6.66
C SER A 452 -2.82 18.83 7.77
N LEU A 453 -1.72 19.60 7.71
CA LEU A 453 -0.61 19.52 8.67
C LEU A 453 -0.92 20.22 9.99
N GLY A 454 -1.83 21.19 9.98
CA GLY A 454 -2.18 22.01 11.14
C GLY A 454 -1.26 23.24 11.34
N PRO A 455 -1.54 24.06 12.36
CA PRO A 455 -0.82 25.31 12.60
C PRO A 455 0.63 25.06 13.02
N SER A 456 1.52 25.97 12.64
CA SER A 456 2.94 25.98 13.00
C SER A 456 3.70 24.69 12.64
N ALA A 457 3.24 23.99 11.60
CA ALA A 457 3.93 22.84 11.05
C ALA A 457 5.24 23.26 10.36
N HIS A 458 6.26 22.43 10.48
CA HIS A 458 7.49 22.57 9.69
C HIS A 458 7.47 21.63 8.49
N VAL A 459 7.82 22.15 7.32
CA VAL A 459 7.92 21.42 6.05
C VAL A 459 9.37 21.45 5.56
N ILE A 460 9.91 20.31 5.16
CA ILE A 460 11.17 20.27 4.41
C ILE A 460 10.81 20.04 2.94
N SER A 461 11.34 20.87 2.03
CA SER A 461 11.10 20.73 0.59
C SER A 461 12.43 20.62 -0.16
N VAL A 462 12.40 19.97 -1.32
CA VAL A 462 13.46 20.18 -2.32
C VAL A 462 13.53 21.66 -2.70
N ASN A 463 14.73 22.16 -2.94
CA ASN A 463 15.00 23.56 -3.29
C ASN A 463 14.58 23.93 -4.72
N ASP A 464 14.63 22.95 -5.64
CA ASP A 464 14.10 23.07 -7.00
C ASP A 464 12.71 22.42 -7.05
N VAL A 465 11.68 23.25 -6.92
CA VAL A 465 10.27 22.84 -6.92
C VAL A 465 9.48 23.84 -7.76
N TYR A 466 8.36 23.41 -8.32
CA TYR A 466 7.45 24.31 -9.02
C TYR A 466 7.21 25.63 -8.25
N GLY A 467 7.40 26.77 -8.92
CA GLY A 467 7.29 28.10 -8.32
C GLY A 467 5.96 28.38 -7.61
N GLY A 468 4.86 27.75 -8.04
CA GLY A 468 3.57 27.83 -7.34
C GLY A 468 3.56 27.15 -5.96
N THR A 469 4.29 26.04 -5.82
CA THR A 469 4.47 25.33 -4.53
C THR A 469 5.30 26.18 -3.57
N PHE A 470 6.44 26.69 -4.04
CA PHE A 470 7.28 27.60 -3.25
C PHE A 470 6.49 28.83 -2.78
N ARG A 471 5.77 29.49 -3.70
CA ARG A 471 4.94 30.67 -3.40
C ARG A 471 3.85 30.37 -2.38
N TYR A 472 3.14 29.24 -2.51
CA TYR A 472 2.08 28.90 -1.56
C TYR A 472 2.64 28.70 -0.15
N ILE A 473 3.73 27.93 -0.01
CA ILE A 473 4.32 27.64 1.30
C ILE A 473 4.85 28.92 1.96
N THR A 474 5.63 29.71 1.22
CA THR A 474 6.36 30.86 1.77
C THR A 474 5.54 32.14 1.91
N ARG A 475 4.51 32.34 1.08
CA ARG A 475 3.72 33.59 1.06
C ARG A 475 2.29 33.44 1.55
N VAL A 476 1.75 32.22 1.57
CA VAL A 476 0.36 31.97 1.98
C VAL A 476 0.30 31.15 3.27
N ALA A 477 0.89 29.96 3.29
CA ALA A 477 0.81 29.08 4.45
C ALA A 477 1.59 29.62 5.65
N SER A 478 2.72 30.30 5.41
CA SER A 478 3.47 30.98 6.47
C SER A 478 2.63 32.03 7.19
N GLU A 479 1.93 32.89 6.45
CA GLU A 479 1.09 33.95 7.02
C GLU A 479 -0.20 33.42 7.65
N THR A 480 -0.86 32.45 6.99
CA THR A 480 -2.21 32.01 7.39
C THR A 480 -2.23 30.87 8.41
N GLN A 481 -1.17 30.07 8.48
CA GLN A 481 -1.07 28.89 9.34
C GLN A 481 0.20 28.89 10.21
N GLY A 482 1.11 29.86 10.03
CA GLY A 482 2.41 29.86 10.71
C GLY A 482 3.33 28.75 10.21
N VAL A 483 3.11 28.20 9.01
CA VAL A 483 3.95 27.12 8.47
C VAL A 483 5.36 27.65 8.20
N GLU A 484 6.35 26.92 8.69
CA GLU A 484 7.76 27.18 8.40
C GLU A 484 8.28 26.16 7.38
N ALA A 485 9.22 26.58 6.53
CA ALA A 485 9.80 25.71 5.53
C ALA A 485 11.33 25.78 5.49
N THR A 486 11.97 24.63 5.33
CA THR A 486 13.40 24.51 5.02
C THR A 486 13.55 23.91 3.63
N PHE A 487 14.26 24.58 2.74
CA PHE A 487 14.52 24.12 1.38
C PHE A 487 15.93 23.53 1.29
N LEU A 488 16.06 22.29 0.79
CA LEU A 488 17.31 21.54 0.74
C LEU A 488 17.60 21.02 -0.67
N ASP A 489 18.89 20.90 -1.01
CA ASP A 489 19.32 20.11 -2.16
C ASP A 489 19.41 18.63 -1.75
N LEU A 490 18.66 17.76 -2.43
CA LEU A 490 18.55 16.33 -2.14
C LEU A 490 18.94 15.42 -3.32
N GLU A 491 19.51 15.97 -4.40
CA GLU A 491 19.77 15.23 -5.65
C GLU A 491 20.76 14.06 -5.48
N ASN A 492 21.77 14.21 -4.62
CA ASN A 492 22.84 13.22 -4.42
C ASN A 492 22.77 12.55 -3.03
N ILE A 493 21.56 12.35 -2.52
CA ILE A 493 21.38 11.76 -1.19
C ILE A 493 21.84 10.29 -1.17
N THR A 494 23.02 10.06 -0.58
CA THR A 494 23.63 8.74 -0.38
C THR A 494 24.10 8.59 1.07
N PRO A 495 24.36 7.36 1.57
CA PRO A 495 24.91 7.16 2.92
C PRO A 495 26.12 8.06 3.21
N GLY A 496 25.99 8.92 4.23
CA GLY A 496 27.04 9.83 4.68
C GLY A 496 27.26 11.08 3.80
N SER A 497 26.38 11.32 2.83
CA SER A 497 26.41 12.54 2.01
C SER A 497 26.05 13.80 2.81
N GLU A 498 26.47 14.97 2.31
CA GLU A 498 26.07 16.26 2.87
C GLU A 498 24.54 16.46 2.84
N GLY A 499 23.87 15.99 1.77
CA GLY A 499 22.41 16.03 1.67
C GLY A 499 21.70 15.24 2.79
N GLU A 500 22.23 14.07 3.15
CA GLU A 500 21.71 13.29 4.30
C GLU A 500 21.96 14.02 5.64
N ALA A 501 23.15 14.56 5.85
CA ALA A 501 23.47 15.33 7.05
C ALA A 501 22.56 16.57 7.19
N ASN A 502 22.36 17.32 6.10
CA ASN A 502 21.50 18.49 6.06
C ASN A 502 20.02 18.14 6.30
N LEU A 503 19.53 17.04 5.73
CA LEU A 503 18.19 16.54 6.02
C LEU A 503 18.02 16.22 7.50
N LEU A 504 18.96 15.45 8.08
CA LEU A 504 18.90 15.04 9.49
C LEU A 504 19.00 16.21 10.46
N ALA A 505 19.75 17.26 10.10
CA ALA A 505 19.90 18.51 10.85
C ALA A 505 18.65 19.41 10.73
N ALA A 506 17.97 19.39 9.59
CA ALA A 506 16.76 20.18 9.36
C ALA A 506 15.52 19.57 10.04
N LEU A 507 15.54 18.29 10.45
CA LEU A 507 14.44 17.65 11.17
C LEU A 507 14.22 18.27 12.56
N ARG A 508 13.02 18.80 12.77
CA ARG A 508 12.52 19.39 14.02
C ARG A 508 11.35 18.57 14.59
N PRO A 509 11.02 18.69 15.89
CA PRO A 509 9.86 17.99 16.50
C PRO A 509 8.50 18.28 15.83
N ASN A 510 8.35 19.47 15.24
CA ASN A 510 7.16 19.88 14.49
C ASN A 510 7.27 19.64 12.98
N THR A 511 8.28 18.90 12.49
CA THR A 511 8.36 18.54 11.06
C THR A 511 7.28 17.53 10.73
N LYS A 512 6.39 17.89 9.81
CA LYS A 512 5.23 17.05 9.45
C LYS A 512 5.29 16.51 8.03
N LEU A 513 6.06 17.14 7.15
CA LEU A 513 6.09 16.82 5.73
C LEU A 513 7.49 17.00 5.14
N ILE A 514 7.92 16.02 4.36
CA ILE A 514 9.01 16.12 3.39
C ILE A 514 8.36 16.16 1.99
N TRP A 515 8.55 17.27 1.27
CA TRP A 515 8.02 17.51 -0.06
C TRP A 515 9.12 17.32 -1.12
N VAL A 516 8.90 16.41 -2.06
CA VAL A 516 9.84 16.10 -3.13
C VAL A 516 9.14 16.22 -4.47
N GLU A 517 9.86 16.74 -5.47
CA GLU A 517 9.48 16.69 -6.89
C GLU A 517 10.64 15.98 -7.61
N THR A 518 10.38 14.90 -8.38
CA THR A 518 11.45 14.13 -9.04
C THR A 518 10.94 13.49 -10.33
N PRO A 519 11.42 13.91 -11.52
CA PRO A 519 12.38 15.00 -11.76
C PRO A 519 11.86 16.37 -11.34
N THR A 520 12.74 17.28 -10.91
CA THR A 520 12.38 18.66 -10.53
C THR A 520 12.10 19.55 -11.75
N ASN A 521 11.16 20.49 -11.62
CA ASN A 521 10.90 21.52 -12.62
C ASN A 521 11.71 22.81 -12.34
N PRO A 522 12.53 23.33 -13.27
CA PRO A 522 12.77 22.87 -14.65
C PRO A 522 14.08 22.09 -14.83
N THR A 523 14.92 21.97 -13.79
CA THR A 523 16.30 21.50 -13.96
C THR A 523 16.48 19.98 -13.98
N LEU A 524 15.37 19.24 -13.83
CA LEU A 524 15.27 17.79 -13.95
C LEU A 524 16.20 17.04 -12.99
N ARG A 525 16.43 17.60 -11.80
CA ARG A 525 17.18 16.92 -10.73
C ARG A 525 16.40 15.70 -10.26
N LEU A 526 17.11 14.65 -9.90
CA LEU A 526 16.52 13.39 -9.48
C LEU A 526 16.79 13.13 -8.01
N ILE A 527 15.73 12.77 -7.29
CA ILE A 527 15.81 12.41 -5.87
C ILE A 527 15.53 10.91 -5.73
N ASP A 528 16.38 10.23 -4.97
CA ASP A 528 16.21 8.80 -4.63
C ASP A 528 15.15 8.65 -3.52
N ILE A 529 13.92 8.34 -3.95
CA ILE A 529 12.74 8.27 -3.07
C ILE A 529 12.91 7.16 -2.02
N ALA A 530 13.45 6.01 -2.44
CA ALA A 530 13.67 4.86 -1.57
C ALA A 530 14.70 5.18 -0.48
N ARG A 531 15.80 5.87 -0.84
CA ARG A 531 16.79 6.30 0.14
C ARG A 531 16.21 7.30 1.14
N LEU A 532 15.40 8.26 0.69
CA LEU A 532 14.72 9.19 1.60
C LEU A 532 13.79 8.46 2.58
N SER A 533 12.95 7.54 2.09
CA SER A 533 12.08 6.75 2.96
C SER A 533 12.91 5.97 3.99
N GLN A 534 13.99 5.32 3.56
CA GLN A 534 14.87 4.55 4.44
C GLN A 534 15.45 5.43 5.55
N ILE A 535 15.98 6.62 5.23
CA ILE A 535 16.54 7.54 6.25
C ILE A 535 15.48 7.93 7.28
N LEU A 536 14.25 8.22 6.83
CA LEU A 536 13.14 8.55 7.73
C LEU A 536 12.74 7.34 8.60
N ASP A 537 12.67 6.15 8.02
CA ASP A 537 12.32 4.92 8.74
C ASP A 537 13.37 4.57 9.80
N GLU A 538 14.66 4.71 9.47
CA GLU A 538 15.78 4.52 10.40
C GLU A 538 15.73 5.56 11.54
N ARG A 539 15.61 6.85 11.20
CA ARG A 539 15.61 7.96 12.16
C ARG A 539 14.43 7.90 13.13
N PHE A 540 13.28 7.44 12.68
CA PHE A 540 12.04 7.40 13.48
C PHE A 540 11.65 5.99 13.91
N SER A 541 12.55 5.01 13.80
CA SER A 541 12.31 3.60 14.21
C SER A 541 11.83 3.45 15.66
N SER A 542 12.32 4.27 16.58
CA SER A 542 11.91 4.29 18.00
C SER A 542 10.66 5.12 18.28
N SER A 543 10.16 5.88 17.29
CA SER A 543 8.94 6.70 17.41
C SER A 543 8.23 6.84 16.06
N PRO A 544 7.66 5.75 15.50
CA PRO A 544 7.10 5.76 14.15
C PRO A 544 5.97 6.78 13.95
N SER A 545 5.20 7.09 15.00
CA SER A 545 4.13 8.10 14.98
C SER A 545 4.64 9.54 14.78
N SER A 546 5.93 9.79 15.01
CA SER A 546 6.56 11.10 14.87
C SER A 546 7.25 11.29 13.52
N ARG A 547 7.28 10.25 12.67
CA ARG A 547 7.88 10.31 11.33
C ARG A 547 7.09 11.30 10.46
N PRO A 548 7.75 12.27 9.80
CA PRO A 548 7.06 13.14 8.85
C PRO A 548 6.57 12.33 7.63
N LEU A 549 5.52 12.82 6.99
CA LEU A 549 5.02 12.24 5.75
C LEU A 549 6.01 12.50 4.61
N LEU A 550 6.22 11.53 3.73
CA LEU A 550 6.95 11.73 2.47
C LEU A 550 5.96 11.90 1.32
N LEU A 551 5.88 13.11 0.77
CA LEU A 551 5.08 13.42 -0.42
C LEU A 551 5.99 13.54 -1.64
N VAL A 552 5.59 12.87 -2.72
CA VAL A 552 6.25 12.99 -4.03
C VAL A 552 5.26 13.59 -5.03
N ASP A 553 5.58 14.78 -5.54
CA ASP A 553 4.97 15.32 -6.75
C ASP A 553 5.53 14.55 -7.95
N ASN A 554 4.69 13.69 -8.51
CA ASN A 554 5.03 12.77 -9.59
C ASN A 554 4.53 13.29 -10.96
N THR A 555 4.27 14.60 -11.08
CA THR A 555 3.71 15.22 -12.28
C THR A 555 4.55 14.94 -13.52
N PHE A 556 5.88 15.04 -13.47
CA PHE A 556 6.77 14.91 -14.63
C PHE A 556 6.91 13.47 -15.14
N ALA A 557 7.04 12.50 -14.24
CA ALA A 557 7.17 11.11 -14.63
C ALA A 557 5.82 10.45 -14.94
N SER A 558 4.72 10.94 -14.34
CA SER A 558 3.40 10.31 -14.32
C SER A 558 3.41 8.91 -13.66
N PRO A 559 2.23 8.33 -13.39
CA PRO A 559 2.12 6.96 -12.91
C PRO A 559 2.75 5.92 -13.84
N PHE A 560 2.97 6.28 -15.12
CA PHE A 560 3.59 5.38 -16.10
C PHE A 560 5.09 5.17 -15.83
N TYR A 561 5.89 6.23 -15.71
CA TYR A 561 7.33 6.07 -15.52
C TYR A 561 7.74 5.85 -14.08
N SER A 562 6.98 6.33 -13.10
CA SER A 562 7.34 6.21 -11.68
C SER A 562 6.13 5.84 -10.84
N SER A 563 6.32 5.01 -9.82
CA SER A 563 5.29 4.68 -8.82
C SER A 563 5.85 4.91 -7.41
N PRO A 564 5.94 6.17 -6.93
CA PRO A 564 6.61 6.51 -5.68
C PRO A 564 6.07 5.78 -4.44
N LEU A 565 4.80 5.35 -4.44
CA LEU A 565 4.22 4.58 -3.33
C LEU A 565 4.93 3.24 -3.09
N LEU A 566 5.47 2.62 -4.15
CA LEU A 566 6.30 1.41 -4.02
C LEU A 566 7.71 1.70 -3.49
N LEU A 567 8.15 2.95 -3.60
CA LEU A 567 9.46 3.42 -3.17
C LEU A 567 9.43 4.02 -1.76
N GLY A 568 8.30 3.91 -1.04
CA GLY A 568 8.17 4.36 0.34
C GLY A 568 7.52 5.74 0.52
N ALA A 569 7.05 6.38 -0.55
CA ALA A 569 6.23 7.59 -0.42
C ALA A 569 4.92 7.29 0.32
N ASP A 570 4.43 8.28 1.06
CA ASP A 570 3.16 8.25 1.79
C ASP A 570 2.03 8.89 0.98
N ILE A 571 2.37 9.88 0.17
CA ILE A 571 1.44 10.62 -0.69
C ILE A 571 2.09 10.79 -2.06
N VAL A 572 1.34 10.50 -3.11
CA VAL A 572 1.69 10.93 -4.47
C VAL A 572 0.78 12.06 -4.88
N LEU A 573 1.37 13.14 -5.38
CA LEU A 573 0.64 14.28 -5.92
C LEU A 573 0.83 14.33 -7.43
N HIS A 574 -0.23 14.70 -8.15
CA HIS A 574 -0.14 15.09 -9.55
C HIS A 574 -0.88 16.40 -9.81
N SER A 575 -0.29 17.26 -10.64
CA SER A 575 -1.06 18.16 -11.49
C SER A 575 -1.60 17.36 -12.68
N LEU A 576 -2.90 17.03 -12.64
CA LEU A 576 -3.56 16.29 -13.72
C LEU A 576 -3.67 17.12 -15.00
N THR A 577 -3.53 18.45 -14.90
CA THR A 577 -3.39 19.39 -16.02
C THR A 577 -2.36 18.94 -17.05
N LYS A 578 -1.34 18.20 -16.60
CA LYS A 578 -0.18 17.79 -17.41
C LYS A 578 -0.44 16.42 -18.05
N TYR A 579 0.48 15.47 -17.90
CA TYR A 579 0.45 14.19 -18.60
C TYR A 579 -0.82 13.35 -18.39
N VAL A 580 -1.42 13.36 -17.20
CA VAL A 580 -2.58 12.48 -16.93
C VAL A 580 -3.77 12.84 -17.80
N ASN A 581 -4.16 14.12 -17.84
CA ASN A 581 -5.10 14.59 -18.86
C ASN A 581 -4.45 14.54 -20.25
N GLY A 582 -3.36 15.28 -20.42
CA GLY A 582 -2.48 15.21 -21.59
C GLY A 582 -3.01 15.82 -22.88
N HIS A 583 -4.08 16.62 -22.82
CA HIS A 583 -4.69 17.26 -23.99
C HIS A 583 -4.83 18.78 -23.82
N SER A 584 -4.16 19.35 -22.80
CA SER A 584 -4.07 20.80 -22.56
C SER A 584 -5.40 21.56 -22.49
N ASP A 585 -6.44 20.88 -22.03
CA ASP A 585 -7.82 21.38 -21.98
C ASP A 585 -8.48 21.24 -20.59
N VAL A 586 -7.74 20.77 -19.58
CA VAL A 586 -8.23 20.57 -18.21
C VAL A 586 -7.20 21.09 -17.21
N VAL A 587 -7.66 21.83 -16.19
CA VAL A 587 -6.85 22.17 -15.01
C VAL A 587 -7.35 21.38 -13.81
N MET A 588 -6.53 20.48 -13.28
CA MET A 588 -6.90 19.62 -12.15
C MET A 588 -5.67 19.17 -11.36
N GLY A 589 -5.89 18.66 -10.15
CA GLY A 589 -4.87 17.97 -9.37
C GLY A 589 -5.43 16.77 -8.64
N ALA A 590 -4.56 15.89 -8.15
CA ALA A 590 -4.97 14.75 -7.35
C ALA A 590 -3.90 14.32 -6.35
N LEU A 591 -4.36 13.71 -5.26
CA LEU A 591 -3.55 12.94 -4.33
C LEU A 591 -3.88 11.46 -4.52
N ILE A 592 -2.87 10.60 -4.46
CA ILE A 592 -3.02 9.15 -4.39
C ILE A 592 -2.30 8.65 -3.14
N LEU A 593 -2.98 7.81 -2.36
CA LEU A 593 -2.49 7.29 -1.09
C LEU A 593 -2.64 5.76 -1.00
N PRO A 594 -1.72 5.08 -0.29
CA PRO A 594 -1.81 3.65 0.01
C PRO A 594 -2.76 3.39 1.18
N SER A 595 -3.22 2.13 1.33
CA SER A 595 -4.33 1.81 2.25
C SER A 595 -3.97 1.95 3.72
N ARG A 596 -2.68 2.03 4.05
CA ARG A 596 -2.20 2.23 5.42
C ARG A 596 -2.54 3.61 5.99
N HIS A 597 -2.94 4.57 5.14
CA HIS A 597 -3.15 5.98 5.51
C HIS A 597 -4.62 6.36 5.70
N THR A 598 -5.47 5.45 6.18
CA THR A 598 -6.93 5.67 6.33
C THR A 598 -7.29 6.96 7.09
N ALA A 599 -6.59 7.27 8.18
CA ALA A 599 -6.85 8.48 8.97
C ALA A 599 -6.48 9.77 8.22
N LEU A 600 -5.41 9.74 7.42
CA LEU A 600 -4.99 10.86 6.58
C LEU A 600 -5.95 11.03 5.40
N ILE A 601 -6.38 9.94 4.76
CA ILE A 601 -7.38 9.94 3.69
C ILE A 601 -8.69 10.59 4.19
N ALA A 602 -9.19 10.16 5.36
CA ALA A 602 -10.40 10.73 5.95
C ALA A 602 -10.26 12.24 6.20
N ARG A 603 -9.10 12.69 6.71
CA ARG A 603 -8.82 14.11 6.93
C ARG A 603 -8.78 14.90 5.61
N LEU A 604 -8.10 14.38 4.60
CA LEU A 604 -8.01 15.03 3.29
C LEU A 604 -9.35 15.09 2.57
N ARG A 605 -10.18 14.02 2.62
CA ARG A 605 -11.55 14.03 2.08
C ARG A 605 -12.46 15.00 2.83
N PHE A 606 -12.31 15.08 4.16
CA PHE A 606 -13.00 16.10 4.95
C PHE A 606 -12.62 17.51 4.48
N LEU A 607 -11.33 17.80 4.32
CA LEU A 607 -10.85 19.10 3.82
C LEU A 607 -11.29 19.36 2.37
N GLN A 608 -11.26 18.38 1.48
CA GLN A 608 -11.77 18.50 0.11
C GLN A 608 -13.23 18.94 0.12
N ASN A 609 -14.07 18.28 0.93
CA ASN A 609 -15.48 18.62 1.05
C ASN A 609 -15.69 19.99 1.72
N ALA A 610 -14.99 20.26 2.83
CA ALA A 610 -15.18 21.46 3.64
C ALA A 610 -14.66 22.73 2.96
N SER A 611 -13.51 22.67 2.30
CA SER A 611 -12.95 23.79 1.53
C SER A 611 -13.63 23.97 0.17
N GLY A 612 -14.23 22.91 -0.37
CA GLY A 612 -14.95 22.94 -1.63
C GLY A 612 -14.07 23.07 -2.88
N ALA A 613 -12.75 22.88 -2.76
CA ALA A 613 -11.81 22.94 -3.89
C ALA A 613 -11.87 21.68 -4.80
N VAL A 614 -13.08 21.27 -5.15
CA VAL A 614 -13.38 20.09 -5.96
C VAL A 614 -13.37 20.41 -7.46
N PRO A 615 -13.01 19.45 -8.33
CA PRO A 615 -13.04 19.63 -9.77
C PRO A 615 -14.47 19.56 -10.33
N SER A 616 -14.67 20.15 -11.51
CA SER A 616 -15.89 19.98 -12.30
C SER A 616 -16.08 18.51 -12.70
N PRO A 617 -17.32 17.95 -12.70
CA PRO A 617 -17.59 16.62 -13.24
C PRO A 617 -17.20 16.48 -14.72
N TYR A 618 -17.28 17.58 -15.48
CA TYR A 618 -16.88 17.63 -16.88
C TYR A 618 -15.36 17.43 -17.04
N ASP A 619 -14.58 18.16 -16.25
CA ASP A 619 -13.12 18.04 -16.22
C ASP A 619 -12.70 16.65 -15.72
N CYS A 620 -13.43 16.08 -14.75
CA CYS A 620 -13.18 14.71 -14.29
C CYS A 620 -13.33 13.70 -15.43
N TRP A 621 -14.37 13.86 -16.25
CA TRP A 621 -14.62 13.01 -17.40
C TRP A 621 -13.54 13.16 -18.47
N LEU A 622 -13.12 14.40 -18.78
CA LEU A 622 -12.03 14.67 -19.73
C LEU A 622 -10.69 14.11 -19.25
N ALA A 623 -10.32 14.35 -17.99
CA ALA A 623 -9.09 13.81 -17.41
C ALA A 623 -9.10 12.27 -17.40
N GLN A 624 -10.25 11.65 -17.11
CA GLN A 624 -10.38 10.18 -17.18
C GLN A 624 -10.25 9.67 -18.62
N ARG A 625 -10.83 10.38 -19.61
CA ARG A 625 -10.65 10.09 -21.03
C ARG A 625 -9.17 10.18 -21.42
N GLY A 626 -8.47 11.23 -20.96
CA GLY A 626 -7.04 11.42 -21.15
C GLY A 626 -6.20 10.28 -20.56
N ALA A 627 -6.56 9.81 -19.36
CA ALA A 627 -5.87 8.71 -18.69
C ALA A 627 -5.90 7.41 -19.51
N LYS A 628 -6.95 7.17 -20.32
CA LYS A 628 -7.06 5.95 -21.15
C LYS A 628 -5.94 5.83 -22.18
N THR A 629 -5.44 6.94 -22.71
CA THR A 629 -4.34 6.97 -23.69
C THR A 629 -2.98 7.23 -23.06
N LEU A 630 -2.91 7.45 -21.73
CA LEU A 630 -1.67 7.79 -21.01
C LEU A 630 -0.52 6.82 -21.31
N HIS A 631 -0.81 5.53 -21.31
CA HIS A 631 0.20 4.49 -21.54
C HIS A 631 0.77 4.46 -22.98
N LEU A 632 0.03 5.00 -23.95
CA LEU A 632 0.51 5.16 -25.34
C LEU A 632 1.29 6.45 -25.45
N ARG A 633 0.70 7.56 -24.95
CA ARG A 633 1.31 8.89 -24.97
C ARG A 633 2.66 8.90 -24.26
N MET A 634 2.74 8.38 -23.03
CA MET A 634 4.00 8.39 -22.26
C MET A 634 5.12 7.62 -22.94
N LYS A 635 4.81 6.50 -23.62
CA LYS A 635 5.81 5.77 -24.41
C LYS A 635 6.32 6.62 -25.56
N GLN A 636 5.42 7.25 -26.31
CA GLN A 636 5.79 8.09 -27.44
C GLN A 636 6.57 9.33 -26.99
N HIS A 637 6.14 10.00 -25.91
CA HIS A 637 6.87 11.11 -25.29
C HIS A 637 8.32 10.73 -24.96
N GLY A 638 8.54 9.58 -24.30
CA GLY A 638 9.89 9.15 -23.95
C GLY A 638 10.75 8.77 -25.15
N LEU A 639 10.16 8.13 -26.16
CA LEU A 639 10.88 7.80 -27.40
C LEU A 639 11.28 9.07 -28.17
N ASN A 640 10.35 10.02 -28.31
CA ASN A 640 10.59 11.30 -28.96
C ASN A 640 11.64 12.11 -28.19
N ALA A 641 11.51 12.23 -26.87
CA ALA A 641 12.46 12.97 -26.03
C ALA A 641 13.88 12.39 -26.13
N LEU A 642 14.03 11.06 -26.09
CA LEU A 642 15.35 10.44 -26.23
C LEU A 642 15.99 10.73 -27.61
N ARG A 643 15.18 10.79 -28.67
CA ARG A 643 15.67 11.13 -30.01
C ARG A 643 16.04 12.62 -30.14
N VAL A 644 15.22 13.50 -29.55
CA VAL A 644 15.48 14.96 -29.47
C VAL A 644 16.77 15.22 -28.70
N VAL A 645 16.97 14.57 -27.55
CA VAL A 645 18.18 14.72 -26.73
C VAL A 645 19.44 14.27 -27.48
N LYS A 646 19.37 13.15 -28.21
CA LYS A 646 20.48 12.66 -29.06
C LYS A 646 20.83 13.64 -30.20
N PHE A 647 19.86 14.39 -30.71
CA PHE A 647 20.10 15.46 -31.67
C PHE A 647 20.76 16.67 -30.99
N LEU A 648 20.15 17.18 -29.92
CA LEU A 648 20.61 18.37 -29.20
C LEU A 648 22.03 18.20 -28.66
N GLU A 649 22.41 17.01 -28.19
CA GLU A 649 23.78 16.74 -27.72
C GLU A 649 24.85 17.08 -28.77
N LYS A 650 24.52 16.90 -30.06
CA LYS A 650 25.44 17.05 -31.18
C LYS A 650 25.24 18.37 -31.93
N ALA A 651 24.24 19.15 -31.54
CA ALA A 651 23.87 20.35 -32.27
C ALA A 651 24.79 21.52 -31.91
N ASP A 652 25.26 22.24 -32.93
CA ASP A 652 26.03 23.46 -32.73
C ASP A 652 25.19 24.50 -31.98
N GLY A 653 25.81 25.17 -31.01
CA GLY A 653 25.15 26.17 -30.19
C GLY A 653 24.37 25.62 -28.97
N VAL A 654 24.36 24.30 -28.74
CA VAL A 654 23.90 23.69 -27.48
C VAL A 654 25.11 23.42 -26.57
N GLU A 655 25.03 23.85 -25.30
CA GLU A 655 26.13 23.69 -24.32
C GLU A 655 25.95 22.44 -23.44
N GLU A 656 24.72 22.17 -23.01
CA GLU A 656 24.41 21.08 -22.09
C GLU A 656 22.99 20.59 -22.38
N VAL A 657 22.79 19.26 -22.37
CA VAL A 657 21.46 18.64 -22.44
C VAL A 657 21.22 17.85 -21.17
N ILE A 658 20.04 18.05 -20.58
CA ILE A 658 19.62 17.46 -19.32
C ILE A 658 18.38 16.61 -19.60
N TYR A 659 18.53 15.30 -19.43
CA TYR A 659 17.43 14.34 -19.51
C TYR A 659 17.67 13.19 -18.53
N PRO A 660 16.72 12.85 -17.64
CA PRO A 660 16.89 11.81 -16.63
C PRO A 660 17.35 10.45 -17.14
N GLY A 661 16.89 10.05 -18.33
CA GLY A 661 17.21 8.77 -18.95
C GLY A 661 18.38 8.83 -19.95
N PHE A 662 19.21 9.87 -19.95
CA PHE A 662 20.29 10.04 -20.93
C PHE A 662 21.67 10.13 -20.29
N VAL A 663 22.60 9.35 -20.84
CA VAL A 663 24.03 9.44 -20.56
C VAL A 663 24.70 10.07 -21.79
N PRO A 664 25.26 11.28 -21.67
CA PRO A 664 25.98 11.92 -22.77
C PRO A 664 27.18 11.08 -23.25
N THR A 665 27.36 11.03 -24.57
CA THR A 665 28.51 10.48 -25.28
C THR A 665 29.66 11.50 -25.37
N THR A 666 29.34 12.80 -25.31
CA THR A 666 30.30 13.91 -25.32
C THR A 666 30.57 14.46 -23.90
N GLY A 667 31.54 15.36 -23.76
CA GLY A 667 31.91 15.97 -22.47
C GLY A 667 33.03 15.25 -21.71
N THR A 668 33.42 15.81 -20.55
CA THR A 668 34.49 15.27 -19.70
C THR A 668 34.07 13.99 -18.98
N GLU A 669 35.04 13.21 -18.51
CA GLU A 669 34.77 11.96 -17.78
C GLU A 669 33.97 12.22 -16.49
N GLU A 670 34.23 13.32 -15.79
CA GLU A 670 33.48 13.71 -14.60
C GLU A 670 32.00 14.00 -14.92
N SER A 671 31.74 14.65 -16.06
CA SER A 671 30.37 14.91 -16.53
C SER A 671 29.64 13.60 -16.83
N LYS A 672 30.29 12.66 -17.53
CA LYS A 672 29.72 11.34 -17.84
C LYS A 672 29.37 10.58 -16.57
N ILE A 673 30.27 10.55 -15.58
CA ILE A 673 30.01 9.90 -14.27
C ILE A 673 28.83 10.56 -13.56
N LYS A 674 28.72 11.90 -13.60
CA LYS A 674 27.57 12.62 -13.02
C LYS A 674 26.25 12.19 -13.66
N TYR A 675 26.19 12.14 -14.99
CA TYR A 675 24.97 11.74 -15.72
C TYR A 675 24.65 10.25 -15.56
N GLN A 676 25.65 9.37 -15.47
CA GLN A 676 25.45 7.95 -15.14
C GLN A 676 24.81 7.76 -13.76
N LYS A 677 25.26 8.52 -12.75
CA LYS A 677 24.64 8.48 -11.41
C LYS A 677 23.20 8.95 -11.43
N ARG A 678 22.90 10.05 -12.12
CA ARG A 678 21.52 10.55 -12.33
C ARG A 678 20.66 9.48 -13.01
N THR A 679 21.14 8.93 -14.12
CA THR A 679 20.42 7.91 -14.88
C THR A 679 20.17 6.63 -14.07
N ALA A 680 21.10 6.26 -13.18
CA ALA A 680 20.89 5.16 -12.24
C ALA A 680 19.79 5.45 -11.21
N VAL A 681 19.63 6.69 -10.74
CA VAL A 681 18.49 7.09 -9.88
C VAL A 681 17.18 7.01 -10.67
N ALA A 682 17.14 7.54 -11.90
CA ALA A 682 15.97 7.44 -12.77
C ALA A 682 15.56 5.98 -12.98
N TRP A 683 16.52 5.09 -13.22
CA TRP A 683 16.29 3.66 -13.39
C TRP A 683 15.72 2.99 -12.14
N ARG A 684 16.22 3.34 -10.94
CA ARG A 684 15.68 2.85 -9.66
C ARG A 684 14.26 3.36 -9.39
N ASN A 685 13.96 4.58 -9.83
CA ASN A 685 12.64 5.18 -9.69
C ASN A 685 11.61 4.66 -10.71
N LEU A 686 12.02 3.85 -11.69
CA LEU A 686 11.09 3.32 -12.70
C LEU A 686 9.98 2.50 -12.06
N SER A 687 8.75 2.72 -12.54
CA SER A 687 7.63 1.86 -12.23
C SER A 687 7.89 0.45 -12.79
N PRO A 688 7.28 -0.60 -12.20
CA PRO A 688 7.42 -1.96 -12.71
C PRO A 688 7.01 -2.12 -14.18
N HIS A 689 6.06 -1.32 -14.67
CA HIS A 689 5.53 -1.46 -16.02
C HIS A 689 6.31 -0.65 -17.06
N ALA A 690 6.86 0.52 -16.72
CA ALA A 690 7.80 1.22 -17.60
C ALA A 690 9.10 0.43 -17.72
N ARG A 691 9.63 -0.11 -16.61
CA ARG A 691 10.81 -0.96 -16.63
C ARG A 691 10.61 -2.18 -17.52
N LYS A 692 9.50 -2.91 -17.33
CA LYS A 692 9.16 -4.06 -18.18
C LYS A 692 9.07 -3.66 -19.65
N TRP A 693 8.41 -2.55 -19.98
CA TRP A 693 8.31 -2.08 -21.37
C TRP A 693 9.68 -1.77 -21.98
N ILE A 694 10.56 -1.10 -21.24
CA ILE A 694 11.93 -0.78 -21.70
C ILE A 694 12.73 -2.07 -21.94
N GLU A 695 12.69 -3.02 -21.00
CA GLU A 695 13.41 -4.30 -21.07
C GLU A 695 12.86 -5.18 -22.22
N ASP A 696 11.54 -5.35 -22.33
CA ASP A 696 10.90 -6.17 -23.38
C ASP A 696 11.22 -5.66 -24.81
N ASN A 697 11.46 -4.37 -24.96
CA ASN A 697 11.67 -3.72 -26.26
C ASN A 697 13.14 -3.34 -26.50
N ASN A 698 14.06 -3.78 -25.64
CA ASN A 698 15.50 -3.49 -25.74
C ASN A 698 15.82 -1.99 -25.91
N LEU A 699 15.12 -1.15 -25.13
CA LEU A 699 15.21 0.31 -25.21
C LEU A 699 16.28 0.90 -24.28
N LEU A 700 16.92 0.08 -23.44
CA LEU A 700 18.11 0.47 -22.69
C LEU A 700 19.34 0.27 -23.57
N GLN A 701 19.93 1.37 -24.06
CA GLN A 701 21.08 1.35 -24.96
C GLN A 701 22.12 2.35 -24.48
N ASP A 702 23.38 1.91 -24.32
CA ASP A 702 24.50 2.73 -23.84
C ASP A 702 24.20 3.46 -22.52
N GLY A 703 23.48 2.78 -21.62
CA GLY A 703 23.03 3.35 -20.34
C GLY A 703 21.87 4.33 -20.44
N SER A 704 21.39 4.66 -21.64
CA SER A 704 20.27 5.58 -21.88
C SER A 704 18.96 4.84 -22.19
N PHE A 705 17.83 5.43 -21.81
CA PHE A 705 16.49 4.87 -22.00
C PHE A 705 15.40 5.96 -22.01
N PRO A 706 14.21 5.70 -22.58
CA PRO A 706 13.07 6.62 -22.53
C PRO A 706 12.59 6.91 -21.09
N PHE A 707 12.42 8.18 -20.72
CA PHE A 707 11.92 8.63 -19.42
C PHE A 707 11.18 9.99 -19.51
N SER A 708 9.85 9.96 -19.63
CA SER A 708 8.97 11.13 -19.85
C SER A 708 9.31 11.96 -21.10
N GLY A 709 8.49 12.99 -21.39
CA GLY A 709 8.72 13.93 -22.49
C GLY A 709 9.52 15.18 -22.10
N MET A 710 9.97 15.30 -20.84
CA MET A 710 10.60 16.53 -20.35
C MET A 710 12.09 16.55 -20.66
N VAL A 711 12.54 17.54 -21.42
CA VAL A 711 13.94 17.78 -21.77
C VAL A 711 14.30 19.21 -21.38
N SER A 712 15.47 19.41 -20.78
CA SER A 712 16.01 20.75 -20.58
C SER A 712 17.37 20.84 -21.24
N PHE A 713 17.71 21.98 -21.84
CA PHE A 713 19.03 22.19 -22.42
C PHE A 713 19.46 23.66 -22.29
N LYS A 714 20.77 23.90 -22.37
CA LYS A 714 21.35 25.24 -22.34
C LYS A 714 21.76 25.65 -23.75
N LEU A 715 21.14 26.71 -24.24
CA LEU A 715 21.53 27.40 -25.47
C LEU A 715 22.74 28.30 -25.19
N ARG A 716 23.76 28.22 -26.05
CA ARG A 716 24.97 29.03 -25.94
C ARG A 716 24.64 30.52 -26.05
N ALA A 717 25.39 31.34 -25.32
CA ALA A 717 25.30 32.78 -25.47
C ALA A 717 25.75 33.24 -26.87
N PRO A 718 25.23 34.36 -27.42
CA PRO A 718 25.61 34.86 -28.74
C PRO A 718 27.09 35.28 -28.82
N SER A 719 27.71 35.61 -27.69
CA SER A 719 29.16 35.81 -27.57
C SER A 719 29.62 35.54 -26.13
N PRO A 720 30.93 35.31 -25.88
CA PRO A 720 31.46 35.10 -24.52
C PRO A 720 31.23 36.26 -23.54
N ASN A 721 31.04 37.48 -24.05
CA ASN A 721 30.81 38.68 -23.25
C ASN A 721 29.37 39.19 -23.35
N ALA A 722 28.44 38.37 -23.86
CA ALA A 722 27.04 38.75 -23.97
C ALA A 722 26.49 39.10 -22.59
N SER A 723 25.84 40.24 -22.52
CA SER A 723 25.05 40.64 -21.36
C SER A 723 23.87 39.67 -21.15
N TYR A 724 23.31 39.72 -19.94
CA TYR A 724 22.13 38.94 -19.57
C TYR A 724 20.97 39.15 -20.55
N ASP A 725 20.71 40.39 -20.96
CA ASP A 725 19.61 40.71 -21.87
C ASP A 725 19.92 40.29 -23.32
N GLU A 726 21.19 40.29 -23.75
CA GLU A 726 21.58 39.77 -25.06
C GLU A 726 21.40 38.25 -25.14
N HIS A 727 21.76 37.50 -24.08
CA HIS A 727 21.51 36.06 -24.03
C HIS A 727 20.01 35.77 -24.02
N ALA A 728 19.23 36.52 -23.24
CA ALA A 728 17.78 36.41 -23.19
C ALA A 728 17.12 36.65 -24.57
N ALA A 729 17.53 37.70 -25.27
CA ALA A 729 17.04 38.02 -26.61
C ALA A 729 17.41 36.93 -27.62
N HIS A 730 18.62 36.37 -27.51
CA HIS A 730 19.08 35.26 -28.34
C HIS A 730 18.23 33.99 -28.15
N THR A 731 17.99 33.59 -26.90
CA THR A 731 17.12 32.45 -26.57
C THR A 731 15.68 32.70 -27.02
N SER A 732 15.17 33.92 -26.86
CA SER A 732 13.81 34.28 -27.31
C SER A 732 13.69 34.17 -28.83
N ARG A 733 14.68 34.67 -29.58
CA ARG A 733 14.72 34.56 -31.04
C ARG A 733 14.76 33.10 -31.51
N PHE A 734 15.48 32.22 -30.81
CA PHE A 734 15.46 30.78 -31.08
C PHE A 734 14.04 30.22 -30.98
N LEU A 735 13.32 30.50 -29.88
CA LEU A 735 11.97 29.99 -29.64
C LEU A 735 10.92 30.58 -30.58
N GLU A 736 11.01 31.88 -30.89
CA GLU A 736 10.11 32.56 -31.82
C GLU A 736 10.20 32.02 -33.27
N ASN A 737 11.28 31.29 -33.59
CA ASN A 737 11.50 30.68 -34.90
C ASN A 737 11.20 29.18 -34.95
N LEU A 738 10.72 28.60 -33.84
CA LEU A 738 10.14 27.26 -33.84
C LEU A 738 8.72 27.32 -34.43
N ARG A 739 8.35 26.29 -35.20
CA ARG A 739 7.04 26.18 -35.85
C ARG A 739 6.13 25.19 -35.12
N LEU A 740 6.69 24.10 -34.58
CA LEU A 740 5.94 23.01 -33.96
C LEU A 740 5.97 23.11 -32.44
N PHE A 741 7.14 23.36 -31.86
CA PHE A 741 7.23 23.66 -30.44
C PHE A 741 6.59 25.02 -30.17
N ALA A 742 5.38 25.02 -29.60
CA ALA A 742 4.70 26.26 -29.27
C ALA A 742 5.35 26.90 -28.03
N LEU A 743 5.62 28.21 -28.11
CA LEU A 743 6.08 29.01 -26.99
C LEU A 743 4.92 29.21 -26.00
N ALA A 744 4.88 28.42 -24.93
CA ALA A 744 3.84 28.50 -23.91
C ALA A 744 4.31 27.93 -22.57
N GLU A 745 3.69 28.39 -21.49
CA GLU A 745 3.78 27.70 -20.20
C GLU A 745 3.03 26.35 -20.24
N SER A 746 3.19 25.53 -19.20
CA SER A 746 2.67 24.16 -19.08
C SER A 746 3.52 23.11 -19.82
N LEU A 747 3.06 21.86 -19.77
CA LEU A 747 3.77 20.68 -20.27
C LEU A 747 2.84 19.45 -20.30
N GLY A 748 3.31 18.39 -20.96
CA GLY A 748 2.72 17.05 -20.95
C GLY A 748 1.45 16.89 -21.77
N GLY A 749 1.10 17.88 -22.59
CA GLY A 749 0.13 17.76 -23.67
C GLY A 749 0.63 16.86 -24.79
N VAL A 750 -0.25 16.53 -25.74
CA VAL A 750 0.13 15.77 -26.96
C VAL A 750 0.99 16.62 -27.89
N GLU A 751 0.80 17.93 -27.85
CA GLU A 751 1.57 18.94 -28.55
C GLU A 751 2.88 19.27 -27.84
N SER A 752 3.90 19.58 -28.64
CA SER A 752 5.20 20.00 -28.19
C SER A 752 5.19 21.46 -27.74
N LEU A 753 5.72 21.72 -26.54
CA LEU A 753 5.84 23.08 -25.98
C LEU A 753 7.30 23.39 -25.65
N ALA A 754 7.67 24.66 -25.76
CA ALA A 754 8.96 25.17 -25.32
C ALA A 754 8.78 26.43 -24.44
N GLU A 755 9.64 26.59 -23.45
CA GLU A 755 9.67 27.80 -22.62
C GLU A 755 11.10 28.18 -22.19
N VAL A 756 11.26 29.45 -21.79
CA VAL A 756 12.41 29.94 -21.03
C VAL A 756 12.00 30.08 -19.56
N PRO A 757 12.35 29.14 -18.68
CA PRO A 757 11.87 29.16 -17.30
C PRO A 757 12.24 30.45 -16.55
N ALA A 758 13.42 31.03 -16.82
CA ALA A 758 13.90 32.25 -16.16
C ALA A 758 13.00 33.48 -16.38
N ARG A 759 12.29 33.55 -17.51
CA ARG A 759 11.43 34.69 -17.89
C ARG A 759 9.93 34.37 -17.82
N MET A 760 9.57 33.10 -17.69
CA MET A 760 8.19 32.64 -17.70
C MET A 760 7.85 32.02 -16.32
N THR A 761 7.82 30.69 -16.22
CA THR A 761 7.33 29.95 -15.05
C THR A 761 8.07 30.23 -13.74
N HIS A 762 9.34 30.64 -13.81
CA HIS A 762 10.19 30.94 -12.65
C HIS A 762 10.59 32.42 -12.56
N ALA A 763 9.92 33.31 -13.31
CA ALA A 763 10.17 34.75 -13.28
C ALA A 763 10.02 35.35 -11.86
N SER A 764 9.20 34.73 -11.00
CA SER A 764 8.99 35.16 -9.62
C SER A 764 10.14 34.83 -8.66
N ILE A 765 11.11 33.99 -9.06
CA ILE A 765 12.31 33.69 -8.25
C ILE A 765 13.39 34.74 -8.56
N PRO A 766 14.04 35.35 -7.55
CA PRO A 766 15.10 36.34 -7.76
C PRO A 766 16.25 35.82 -8.64
N PRO A 767 16.88 36.65 -9.50
CA PRO A 767 17.92 36.21 -10.43
C PRO A 767 19.07 35.44 -9.80
N LYS A 768 19.57 35.89 -8.65
CA LYS A 768 20.66 35.22 -7.92
C LYS A 768 20.29 33.82 -7.44
N GLU A 769 19.05 33.63 -7.00
CA GLU A 769 18.54 32.32 -6.57
C GLU A 769 18.31 31.41 -7.78
N ARG A 770 17.81 31.95 -8.90
CA ARG A 770 17.69 31.21 -10.17
C ARG A 770 19.05 30.70 -10.66
N GLU A 771 20.07 31.53 -10.63
CA GLU A 771 21.43 31.17 -11.03
C GLU A 771 21.99 30.03 -10.17
N GLN A 772 21.78 30.07 -8.85
CA GLN A 772 22.15 28.98 -7.94
C GLN A 772 21.42 27.67 -8.23
N LEU A 773 20.17 27.73 -8.69
CA LEU A 773 19.40 26.57 -9.10
C LEU A 773 19.81 26.04 -10.48
N GLY A 774 20.56 26.82 -11.27
CA GLY A 774 20.96 26.49 -12.64
C GLY A 774 19.97 26.98 -13.70
N ILE A 775 19.08 27.91 -13.34
CA ILE A 775 18.06 28.51 -14.21
C ILE A 775 18.64 29.80 -14.83
N SER A 776 19.36 29.65 -15.95
CA SER A 776 19.95 30.76 -16.71
C SER A 776 19.03 31.24 -17.84
N GLU A 777 19.37 32.37 -18.49
CA GLU A 777 18.66 32.88 -19.68
C GLU A 777 18.82 31.99 -20.91
N GLY A 778 19.86 31.16 -20.93
CA GLY A 778 20.05 30.11 -21.94
C GLY A 778 19.31 28.81 -21.65
N LEU A 779 18.73 28.64 -20.45
CA LEU A 779 18.01 27.41 -20.12
C LEU A 779 16.67 27.38 -20.85
N VAL A 780 16.50 26.40 -21.73
CA VAL A 780 15.25 26.10 -22.42
C VAL A 780 14.70 24.80 -21.87
N ARG A 781 13.39 24.77 -21.58
CA ARG A 781 12.66 23.54 -21.25
C ARG A 781 11.76 23.19 -22.42
N LEU A 782 11.87 21.96 -22.88
CA LEU A 782 10.98 21.34 -23.86
C LEU A 782 10.05 20.36 -23.15
N SER A 783 8.77 20.44 -23.47
CA SER A 783 7.80 19.38 -23.29
C SER A 783 7.62 18.71 -24.65
N VAL A 784 8.37 17.63 -24.90
CA VAL A 784 8.35 16.93 -26.19
C VAL A 784 7.05 16.14 -26.30
N GLY A 785 6.26 16.45 -27.33
CA GLY A 785 4.95 15.86 -27.61
C GLY A 785 5.01 14.48 -28.28
N VAL A 786 3.92 14.11 -28.94
CA VAL A 786 3.76 12.81 -29.64
C VAL A 786 3.71 12.94 -31.16
N GLU A 787 4.17 14.06 -31.70
CA GLU A 787 4.32 14.27 -33.14
C GLU A 787 5.38 13.34 -33.76
N GLU A 788 5.47 13.35 -35.09
CA GLU A 788 6.55 12.67 -35.80
C GLU A 788 7.90 13.23 -35.38
N VAL A 789 8.79 12.34 -34.94
CA VAL A 789 10.00 12.74 -34.24
C VAL A 789 10.99 13.49 -35.14
N ASP A 790 11.02 13.16 -36.43
CA ASP A 790 11.89 13.83 -37.39
C ASP A 790 11.44 15.27 -37.63
N ASP A 791 10.13 15.54 -37.64
CA ASP A 791 9.58 16.90 -37.73
C ASP A 791 9.98 17.75 -36.51
N LEU A 792 9.95 17.17 -35.31
CA LEU A 792 10.38 17.84 -34.07
C LEU A 792 11.88 18.18 -34.09
N VAL A 793 12.71 17.26 -34.58
CA VAL A 793 14.16 17.49 -34.74
C VAL A 793 14.43 18.58 -35.77
N ASP A 794 13.75 18.55 -36.92
CA ASP A 794 13.91 19.55 -37.97
C ASP A 794 13.44 20.94 -37.53
N ASP A 795 12.42 21.02 -36.67
CA ASP A 795 11.97 22.28 -36.08
C ASP A 795 13.04 22.90 -35.16
N LEU A 796 13.63 22.10 -34.27
CA LEU A 796 14.72 22.54 -33.40
C LEU A 796 15.96 22.93 -34.21
N LYS A 797 16.30 22.16 -35.25
CA LYS A 797 17.42 22.46 -36.16
C LYS A 797 17.24 23.83 -36.82
N ARG A 798 16.05 24.11 -37.34
CA ARG A 798 15.72 25.42 -37.94
C ARG A 798 15.87 26.56 -36.95
N GLY A 799 15.34 26.38 -35.73
CA GLY A 799 15.49 27.38 -34.68
C GLY A 799 16.96 27.69 -34.39
N LEU A 800 17.80 26.64 -34.26
CA LEU A 800 19.24 26.79 -34.03
C LEU A 800 19.95 27.48 -35.21
N GLU A 801 19.61 27.11 -36.44
CA GLU A 801 20.16 27.75 -37.65
C GLU A 801 19.89 29.26 -37.68
N VAL A 802 18.71 29.72 -37.24
CA VAL A 802 18.37 31.17 -37.25
C VAL A 802 19.22 32.01 -36.30
N VAL A 803 19.73 31.40 -35.23
CA VAL A 803 20.47 32.13 -34.18
C VAL A 803 21.99 31.91 -34.26
N PHE A 804 22.46 30.82 -34.85
CA PHE A 804 23.89 30.53 -34.97
C PHE A 804 24.46 30.61 -36.40
N ASN A 805 23.61 30.64 -37.43
CA ASN A 805 24.00 30.85 -38.84
C ASN A 805 23.33 32.11 -39.41
#